data_AF-A0A2A6LSH6-F1
#
_entry.id   AF-A0A2A6LSH6-F1
#
_cell.length_a   1.000
_cell.length_b   1.000
_cell.length_c   1.000
_cell.angle_alpha   90.00
_cell.angle_beta   90.00
_cell.angle_gamma   90.00
#
_symmetry.space_group_name_H-M   'P 1'
#
loop_
_entity.id
_entity.type
_entity.pdbx_description
1 polymer ?
#
loop_
_entity_poly.entity_id
_entity_poly.type
_entity_poly.pdbx_seq_one_letter_code
_entity_poly.pdbx_strand_id
1 'polypeptide(L)'
;MASLAQALASFSDSIGNFAPTVKPSEEDKKRAIWAAERKMEGMSLEETRQAVDNGSLPVFGDKWAQQSANAIAGGKAGYLFANELKDQMTRDFDWDGGDPDRHITNAINGYIENSPYKDDPNFGSNFVRNASALREWGVKFKMDRKTEQFVEMQGQSAFDFVDTFIQSQAEGTDPGELAKNLFKQLPMLGKKGTLGVNEEALEGEVLNAARRVAWTHPEVALAIINHTRTGRDGMDRSFAMDKDKRDVVLQIRAQAAKAIGDQFEASEKERIRNFNVEVFKAGNGDQIVDRVIQTPDGREVTITAEQQRKEVDAEYARQSQLIAKSRKETPTETMFRELRDYRSQGAVHKGLEQTLTGMADMATVDMIGDAPGREQLMNKLNVYRQLRQESKNSIMAYTKEKDRDFAEAFVEATDYLDMSDDAALDFAIKVTQPIDAAGREQVAKYQREIDAEIGNLSTKKGMFGIEWDSDPTNFSTVRTKVSQLAQKIVAAGVKPKDAITMAASAVKANTQSHNGTLLDLNGLDVPDQFPDAVDEALVQFMAANPKVIERSGLDPEDLTIVPLGGDVSGGRFKIVSKDNVAVPLYNDRQEVAVLTLPGIRKAWNERKQEEDRGNLRQDVFDHSAEQKGLVFAVDTDGSKAWVDPKTKEVYSFQYTEKDDRPIWKKTGKRYRRAIVTKEGGGFVLRGFEGGKFWGRLRGSDLKKYRQDMKEWEKEHDKAAAERRKFWGSLLPSIKVGDTVLND
;
A
#
# COMPACT_ATOMS: atom_id res chain seq x y z
N MET A 1 -71.67 -17.90 49.50
CA MET A 1 -72.17 -17.89 50.90
C MET A 1 -73.14 -16.73 51.12
N ALA A 2 -74.32 -16.76 50.48
CA ALA A 2 -75.29 -15.65 50.51
C ALA A 2 -76.63 -16.02 51.21
N SER A 3 -76.85 -17.27 51.61
CA SER A 3 -78.12 -17.70 52.22
C SER A 3 -78.14 -17.71 53.76
N LEU A 4 -76.98 -17.63 54.43
CA LEU A 4 -76.92 -17.68 55.90
C LEU A 4 -77.00 -16.28 56.54
N ALA A 5 -76.40 -15.27 55.92
CA ALA A 5 -76.45 -13.87 56.38
C ALA A 5 -77.87 -13.27 56.24
N GLN A 6 -78.61 -13.70 55.23
CA GLN A 6 -79.99 -13.25 54.98
C GLN A 6 -81.01 -13.92 55.92
N ALA A 7 -80.68 -15.11 56.46
CA ALA A 7 -81.50 -15.82 57.45
C ALA A 7 -81.25 -15.36 58.91
N LEU A 8 -80.07 -14.81 59.21
CA LEU A 8 -79.75 -14.22 60.51
C LEU A 8 -80.24 -12.77 60.67
N ALA A 9 -80.37 -12.03 59.57
CA ALA A 9 -80.97 -10.69 59.57
C ALA A 9 -82.47 -10.71 59.92
N SER A 10 -83.19 -11.80 59.58
CA SER A 10 -84.63 -11.93 59.84
C SER A 10 -85.01 -12.41 61.25
N PHE A 11 -84.03 -12.74 62.12
CA PHE A 11 -84.29 -13.24 63.48
C PHE A 11 -83.99 -12.23 64.60
N SER A 12 -83.35 -11.09 64.28
CA SER A 12 -82.98 -10.08 65.29
C SER A 12 -84.06 -9.03 65.55
N ASP A 13 -85.05 -8.87 64.68
CA ASP A 13 -86.04 -7.78 64.77
C ASP A 13 -87.28 -8.13 65.62
N SER A 14 -87.43 -9.37 66.10
CA SER A 14 -88.70 -9.82 66.71
C SER A 14 -88.73 -9.90 68.25
N ILE A 15 -87.66 -9.57 68.99
CA ILE A 15 -87.63 -9.70 70.48
C ILE A 15 -87.17 -8.42 71.21
N GLY A 16 -86.98 -7.29 70.51
CA GLY A 16 -86.59 -6.01 71.14
C GLY A 16 -87.73 -5.03 71.46
N ASN A 17 -88.98 -5.30 71.05
CA ASN A 17 -90.08 -4.32 71.03
C ASN A 17 -90.95 -4.26 72.31
N PHE A 18 -90.37 -4.30 73.51
CA PHE A 18 -91.13 -4.08 74.76
C PHE A 18 -90.38 -3.29 75.85
N ALA A 19 -89.82 -2.13 75.49
CA ALA A 19 -89.58 -1.01 76.42
C ALA A 19 -89.65 0.33 75.67
N PRO A 20 -90.36 1.36 76.18
CA PRO A 20 -90.54 2.62 75.46
C PRO A 20 -89.28 3.49 75.61
N THR A 21 -88.50 3.61 74.53
CA THR A 21 -87.51 4.68 74.35
C THR A 21 -87.73 5.32 72.98
N VAL A 22 -87.73 6.66 72.97
CA VAL A 22 -88.07 7.54 71.84
C VAL A 22 -87.34 7.12 70.55
N LYS A 23 -88.07 6.86 69.46
CA LYS A 23 -87.46 6.71 68.12
C LYS A 23 -86.98 8.09 67.64
N PRO A 24 -85.69 8.29 67.33
CA PRO A 24 -85.20 9.56 66.77
C PRO A 24 -85.83 9.84 65.40
N SER A 25 -86.01 11.12 65.05
CA SER A 25 -86.56 11.51 63.73
C SER A 25 -85.53 11.25 62.61
N GLU A 26 -85.99 11.00 61.38
CA GLU A 26 -85.11 10.85 60.20
C GLU A 26 -84.21 12.09 59.97
N GLU A 27 -84.63 13.27 60.42
CA GLU A 27 -83.81 14.49 60.35
C GLU A 27 -82.66 14.47 61.37
N ASP A 28 -82.87 13.93 62.57
CA ASP A 28 -81.82 13.82 63.60
C ASP A 28 -80.74 12.82 63.19
N LYS A 29 -81.15 11.70 62.58
CA LYS A 29 -80.23 10.71 62.00
C LYS A 29 -79.34 11.32 60.92
N LYS A 30 -79.91 12.12 60.01
CA LYS A 30 -79.14 12.81 58.94
C LYS A 30 -78.19 13.86 59.51
N ARG A 31 -78.60 14.62 60.52
CA ARG A 31 -77.71 15.59 61.19
C ARG A 31 -76.54 14.91 61.90
N ALA A 32 -76.77 13.79 62.56
CA ALA A 32 -75.73 13.01 63.24
C ALA A 32 -74.71 12.43 62.25
N ILE A 33 -75.17 11.88 61.12
CA ILE A 33 -74.31 11.37 60.03
C ILE A 33 -73.46 12.51 59.43
N TRP A 34 -74.07 13.66 59.13
CA TRP A 34 -73.36 14.79 58.53
C TRP A 34 -72.29 15.41 59.46
N ALA A 35 -72.55 15.41 60.77
CA ALA A 35 -71.57 15.86 61.75
C ALA A 35 -70.36 14.91 61.85
N ALA A 36 -70.58 13.60 61.72
CA ALA A 36 -69.53 12.60 61.65
C ALA A 36 -68.74 12.71 60.34
N GLU A 37 -69.41 12.89 59.20
CA GLU A 37 -68.80 13.13 57.89
C GLU A 37 -67.88 14.34 57.93
N ARG A 38 -68.34 15.51 58.37
CA ARG A 38 -67.48 16.71 58.48
C ARG A 38 -66.25 16.51 59.35
N LYS A 39 -66.39 15.79 60.47
CA LYS A 39 -65.28 15.55 61.39
C LYS A 39 -64.26 14.56 60.80
N MET A 40 -64.73 13.53 60.12
CA MET A 40 -63.87 12.56 59.44
C MET A 40 -63.26 13.12 58.15
N GLU A 41 -63.96 13.99 57.43
CA GLU A 41 -63.44 14.72 56.26
C GLU A 41 -62.31 15.67 56.64
N GLY A 42 -62.39 16.28 57.83
CA GLY A 42 -61.34 17.14 58.38
C GLY A 42 -60.03 16.44 58.74
N MET A 43 -60.00 15.09 58.82
CA MET A 43 -58.77 14.32 59.01
C MET A 43 -58.13 14.00 57.66
N SER A 44 -56.83 14.26 57.52
CA SER A 44 -56.03 13.78 56.38
C SER A 44 -56.03 12.26 56.30
N LEU A 45 -55.59 11.71 55.17
CA LEU A 45 -55.50 10.26 54.98
C LEU A 45 -54.52 9.65 56.01
N GLU A 46 -53.38 10.30 56.24
CA GLU A 46 -52.34 9.88 57.19
C GLU A 46 -52.80 9.97 58.64
N GLU A 47 -53.50 11.05 59.02
CA GLU A 47 -54.08 11.18 60.37
C GLU A 47 -55.17 10.12 60.60
N THR A 48 -56.00 9.85 59.58
CA THR A 48 -57.00 8.79 59.65
C THR A 48 -56.32 7.43 59.83
N ARG A 49 -55.22 7.16 59.13
CA ARG A 49 -54.45 5.92 59.28
C ARG A 49 -53.90 5.76 60.69
N GLN A 50 -53.23 6.79 61.22
CA GLN A 50 -52.71 6.75 62.60
C GLN A 50 -53.82 6.54 63.62
N ALA A 51 -55.00 7.13 63.40
CA ALA A 51 -56.16 6.94 64.26
C ALA A 51 -56.76 5.54 64.15
N VAL A 52 -56.77 4.94 62.95
CA VAL A 52 -57.20 3.55 62.73
C VAL A 52 -56.23 2.58 63.40
N ASP A 53 -54.93 2.73 63.17
CA ASP A 53 -53.90 1.79 63.64
C ASP A 53 -53.78 1.83 65.18
N ASN A 54 -53.96 3.00 65.80
CA ASN A 54 -53.90 3.16 67.26
C ASN A 54 -55.26 3.00 67.97
N GLY A 55 -56.35 2.71 67.22
CA GLY A 55 -57.69 2.55 67.80
C GLY A 55 -58.28 3.85 68.36
N SER A 56 -57.83 5.01 67.89
CA SER A 56 -58.18 6.34 68.40
C SER A 56 -59.12 7.14 67.49
N LEU A 57 -59.93 6.46 66.67
CA LEU A 57 -60.98 7.12 65.88
C LEU A 57 -61.94 7.93 66.78
N PRO A 58 -62.46 9.08 66.29
CA PRO A 58 -63.43 9.86 67.04
C PRO A 58 -64.65 9.02 67.48
N VAL A 59 -64.93 9.04 68.78
CA VAL A 59 -66.12 8.39 69.36
C VAL A 59 -67.29 9.37 69.36
N PHE A 60 -68.42 8.94 68.81
CA PHE A 60 -69.66 9.70 68.77
C PHE A 60 -70.70 9.05 69.70
N GLY A 61 -71.44 9.89 70.45
CA GLY A 61 -72.51 9.40 71.32
C GLY A 61 -73.73 8.84 70.55
N ASP A 62 -73.86 9.16 69.26
CA ASP A 62 -74.91 8.63 68.38
C ASP A 62 -74.41 7.43 67.56
N LYS A 63 -75.22 6.36 67.52
CA LYS A 63 -74.87 5.11 66.84
C LYS A 63 -74.72 5.28 65.33
N TRP A 64 -75.53 6.11 64.68
CA TRP A 64 -75.47 6.33 63.23
C TRP A 64 -74.27 7.19 62.85
N ALA A 65 -73.95 8.20 63.67
CA ALA A 65 -72.71 8.97 63.55
C ALA A 65 -71.48 8.08 63.65
N GLN A 66 -71.44 7.16 64.64
CA GLN A 66 -70.31 6.23 64.80
C GLN A 66 -70.18 5.26 63.61
N GLN A 67 -71.28 4.72 63.10
CA GLN A 67 -71.28 3.83 61.94
C GLN A 67 -70.76 4.55 60.68
N SER A 68 -71.20 5.79 60.45
CA SER A 68 -70.70 6.62 59.33
C SER A 68 -69.22 6.92 59.48
N ALA A 69 -68.77 7.29 60.69
CA ALA A 69 -67.36 7.56 60.95
C ALA A 69 -66.47 6.33 60.69
N ASN A 70 -66.90 5.16 61.16
CA ASN A 70 -66.17 3.91 60.95
C ASN A 70 -66.19 3.47 59.47
N ALA A 71 -67.28 3.73 58.73
CA ALA A 71 -67.35 3.52 57.30
C ALA A 71 -66.38 4.41 56.51
N ILE A 72 -66.30 5.70 56.84
CA ILE A 72 -65.38 6.66 56.21
C ILE A 72 -63.93 6.31 56.56
N ALA A 73 -63.64 5.98 57.82
CA ALA A 73 -62.33 5.53 58.26
C ALA A 73 -61.89 4.27 57.50
N GLY A 74 -62.77 3.27 57.41
CA GLY A 74 -62.53 2.05 56.65
C GLY A 74 -62.26 2.34 55.17
N GLY A 75 -63.04 3.22 54.55
CA GLY A 75 -62.84 3.62 53.16
C GLY A 75 -61.50 4.32 52.92
N LYS A 76 -61.13 5.30 53.75
CA LYS A 76 -59.84 6.01 53.68
C LYS A 76 -58.65 5.08 53.91
N ALA A 77 -58.73 4.20 54.92
CA ALA A 77 -57.70 3.22 55.21
C ALA A 77 -57.54 2.21 54.06
N GLY A 78 -58.65 1.74 53.47
CA GLY A 78 -58.64 0.83 52.32
C GLY A 78 -57.99 1.44 51.09
N TYR A 79 -58.22 2.73 50.85
CA TYR A 79 -57.60 3.47 49.74
C TYR A 79 -56.08 3.62 49.93
N LEU A 80 -55.63 4.05 51.12
CA LEU A 80 -54.20 4.18 51.42
C LEU A 80 -53.49 2.83 51.33
N PHE A 81 -54.05 1.81 51.96
CA PHE A 81 -53.53 0.45 51.92
C PHE A 81 -53.39 -0.05 50.47
N ALA A 82 -54.40 0.19 49.63
CA ALA A 82 -54.35 -0.21 48.23
C ALA A 82 -53.19 0.46 47.48
N ASN A 83 -52.96 1.76 47.68
CA ASN A 83 -51.86 2.47 47.03
C ASN A 83 -50.49 1.99 47.51
N GLU A 84 -50.31 1.76 48.80
CA GLU A 84 -49.04 1.27 49.34
C GLU A 84 -48.72 -0.14 48.88
N LEU A 85 -49.71 -1.02 48.95
CA LEU A 85 -49.54 -2.40 48.49
C LEU A 85 -49.30 -2.44 46.98
N LYS A 86 -49.93 -1.54 46.20
CA LYS A 86 -49.63 -1.36 44.77
C LYS A 86 -48.16 -1.01 44.54
N ASP A 87 -47.64 -0.01 45.26
CA ASP A 87 -46.26 0.46 45.13
C ASP A 87 -45.24 -0.60 45.60
N GLN A 88 -45.59 -1.35 46.65
CA GLN A 88 -44.80 -2.49 47.11
C GLN A 88 -44.79 -3.61 46.07
N MET A 89 -45.97 -4.01 45.57
CA MET A 89 -46.07 -5.08 44.58
C MET A 89 -45.37 -4.74 43.27
N THR A 90 -45.37 -3.47 42.86
CA THR A 90 -44.64 -3.03 41.65
C THR A 90 -43.13 -3.26 41.79
N ARG A 91 -42.58 -3.15 43.01
CA ARG A 91 -41.14 -3.28 43.29
C ARG A 91 -40.71 -4.70 43.67
N ASP A 92 -41.47 -5.35 44.54
CA ASP A 92 -40.99 -6.50 45.31
C ASP A 92 -41.74 -7.81 45.02
N PHE A 93 -42.85 -7.75 44.26
CA PHE A 93 -43.64 -8.95 43.97
C PHE A 93 -43.05 -9.76 42.81
N ASP A 94 -43.00 -11.08 42.96
CA ASP A 94 -42.66 -12.02 41.89
C ASP A 94 -43.82 -12.12 40.88
N TRP A 95 -43.75 -11.31 39.82
CA TRP A 95 -44.78 -11.27 38.78
C TRP A 95 -44.76 -12.48 37.84
N ASP A 96 -43.65 -13.22 37.77
CA ASP A 96 -43.47 -14.34 36.86
C ASP A 96 -44.02 -15.65 37.47
N GLY A 97 -43.74 -15.89 38.76
CA GLY A 97 -44.17 -17.07 39.51
C GLY A 97 -45.33 -16.87 40.50
N GLY A 98 -45.57 -15.65 40.97
CA GLY A 98 -46.53 -15.35 42.03
C GLY A 98 -47.99 -15.21 41.59
N ASP A 99 -48.92 -15.42 42.53
CA ASP A 99 -50.37 -15.18 42.36
C ASP A 99 -50.76 -13.82 43.00
N PRO A 100 -50.93 -12.75 42.19
CA PRO A 100 -51.18 -11.41 42.71
C PRO A 100 -52.55 -11.30 43.40
N ASP A 101 -53.57 -12.01 42.92
CA ASP A 101 -54.91 -11.96 43.53
C ASP A 101 -54.89 -12.60 44.92
N ARG A 102 -54.21 -13.74 45.06
CA ARG A 102 -54.01 -14.39 46.37
C ARG A 102 -53.17 -13.53 47.31
N HIS A 103 -52.11 -12.90 46.82
CA HIS A 103 -51.27 -12.00 47.63
C HIS A 103 -52.06 -10.79 48.15
N ILE A 104 -52.79 -10.11 47.27
CA ILE A 104 -53.65 -8.97 47.64
C ILE A 104 -54.75 -9.41 48.60
N THR A 105 -55.37 -10.57 48.36
CA THR A 105 -56.39 -11.14 49.25
C THR A 105 -55.85 -11.38 50.65
N ASN A 106 -54.69 -12.02 50.77
CA ASN A 106 -54.05 -12.28 52.07
C ASN A 106 -53.68 -10.98 52.79
N ALA A 107 -53.17 -10.00 52.05
CA ALA A 107 -52.79 -8.71 52.62
C ALA A 107 -54.00 -7.91 53.13
N ILE A 108 -55.11 -7.90 52.37
CA ILE A 108 -56.39 -7.29 52.80
C ILE A 108 -56.91 -7.97 54.07
N ASN A 109 -56.94 -9.31 54.09
CA ASN A 109 -57.42 -10.06 55.25
C ASN A 109 -56.53 -9.84 56.47
N GLY A 110 -55.21 -9.87 56.28
CA GLY A 110 -54.23 -9.62 57.34
C GLY A 110 -54.34 -8.20 57.92
N TYR A 111 -54.64 -7.19 57.11
CA TYR A 111 -54.87 -5.83 57.63
C TYR A 111 -56.13 -5.76 58.50
N ILE A 112 -57.24 -6.36 58.06
CA ILE A 112 -58.50 -6.37 58.82
C ILE A 112 -58.36 -7.16 60.12
N GLU A 113 -57.73 -8.34 60.08
CA GLU A 113 -57.53 -9.19 61.27
C GLU A 113 -56.70 -8.51 62.36
N ASN A 114 -55.72 -7.69 61.95
CA ASN A 114 -54.84 -6.95 62.87
C ASN A 114 -55.37 -5.56 63.24
N SER A 115 -56.50 -5.12 62.65
CA SER A 115 -57.08 -3.81 62.96
C SER A 115 -57.77 -3.81 64.33
N PRO A 116 -57.65 -2.73 65.12
CA PRO A 116 -58.46 -2.52 66.32
C PRO A 116 -59.98 -2.54 66.05
N TYR A 117 -60.39 -2.38 64.79
CA TYR A 117 -61.79 -2.34 64.34
C TYR A 117 -62.25 -3.61 63.63
N LYS A 118 -61.56 -4.75 63.79
CA LYS A 118 -61.87 -6.03 63.12
C LYS A 118 -63.33 -6.51 63.28
N ASP A 119 -63.94 -6.21 64.42
CA ASP A 119 -65.31 -6.63 64.76
C ASP A 119 -66.37 -5.59 64.29
N ASP A 120 -65.95 -4.47 63.67
CA ASP A 120 -66.86 -3.47 63.11
C ASP A 120 -67.18 -3.76 61.63
N PRO A 121 -68.43 -4.15 61.31
CA PRO A 121 -68.82 -4.48 59.94
C PRO A 121 -68.84 -3.26 59.00
N ASN A 122 -69.03 -2.04 59.51
CA ASN A 122 -69.03 -0.82 58.70
C ASN A 122 -67.61 -0.40 58.32
N PHE A 123 -66.64 -0.61 59.22
CA PHE A 123 -65.23 -0.41 58.90
C PHE A 123 -64.75 -1.44 57.87
N GLY A 124 -64.88 -2.73 58.18
CA GLY A 124 -64.35 -3.83 57.36
C GLY A 124 -64.94 -3.86 55.94
N SER A 125 -66.26 -3.67 55.79
CA SER A 125 -66.90 -3.67 54.47
C SER A 125 -66.45 -2.51 53.57
N ASN A 126 -66.31 -1.30 54.13
CA ASN A 126 -65.86 -0.14 53.36
C ASN A 126 -64.36 -0.18 53.06
N PHE A 127 -63.55 -0.77 53.95
CA PHE A 127 -62.15 -1.07 53.69
C PHE A 127 -62.00 -2.02 52.50
N VAL A 128 -62.65 -3.20 52.56
CA VAL A 128 -62.59 -4.20 51.49
C VAL A 128 -63.05 -3.62 50.17
N ARG A 129 -64.14 -2.84 50.15
CA ARG A 129 -64.68 -2.21 48.93
C ARG A 129 -63.67 -1.28 48.24
N ASN A 130 -62.89 -0.52 49.00
CA ASN A 130 -61.90 0.38 48.42
C ASN A 130 -60.59 -0.34 48.09
N ALA A 131 -60.19 -1.33 48.90
CA ALA A 131 -59.00 -2.13 48.66
C ALA A 131 -59.16 -3.13 47.51
N SER A 132 -60.38 -3.59 47.21
CA SER A 132 -60.63 -4.60 46.17
C SER A 132 -60.30 -4.14 44.75
N ALA A 133 -60.29 -2.83 44.48
CA ALA A 133 -59.85 -2.28 43.20
C ALA A 133 -58.40 -2.66 42.85
N LEU A 134 -57.58 -2.95 43.87
CA LEU A 134 -56.19 -3.39 43.66
C LEU A 134 -56.10 -4.76 42.99
N ARG A 135 -57.09 -5.65 43.22
CA ARG A 135 -57.11 -6.99 42.62
C ARG A 135 -57.24 -6.93 41.11
N GLU A 136 -58.17 -6.10 40.62
CA GLU A 136 -58.35 -5.86 39.18
C GLU A 136 -57.10 -5.25 38.55
N TRP A 137 -56.46 -4.30 39.23
CA TRP A 137 -55.17 -3.75 38.80
C TRP A 137 -54.08 -4.82 38.72
N GLY A 138 -53.91 -5.66 39.75
CA GLY A 138 -52.86 -6.67 39.80
C GLY A 138 -52.98 -7.72 38.70
N VAL A 139 -54.20 -8.17 38.38
CA VAL A 139 -54.45 -9.09 37.26
C VAL A 139 -54.12 -8.43 35.92
N LYS A 140 -54.55 -7.19 35.71
CA LYS A 140 -54.27 -6.44 34.47
C LYS A 140 -52.77 -6.19 34.29
N PHE A 141 -52.09 -5.74 35.33
CA PHE A 141 -50.65 -5.45 35.29
C PHE A 141 -49.81 -6.69 34.97
N LYS A 142 -50.17 -7.86 35.50
CA LYS A 142 -49.52 -9.13 35.16
C LYS A 142 -49.70 -9.49 33.68
N MET A 143 -50.89 -9.25 33.12
CA MET A 143 -51.17 -9.52 31.69
C MET A 143 -50.42 -8.55 30.78
N ASP A 144 -50.37 -7.27 31.14
CA ASP A 144 -49.61 -6.24 30.40
C ASP A 144 -48.12 -6.60 30.36
N ARG A 145 -47.50 -6.96 31.50
CA ARG A 145 -46.09 -7.41 31.57
C ARG A 145 -45.80 -8.64 30.73
N LYS A 146 -46.68 -9.65 30.76
CA LYS A 146 -46.52 -10.86 29.93
C LYS A 146 -46.60 -10.54 28.45
N THR A 147 -47.45 -9.59 28.07
CA THR A 147 -47.58 -9.14 26.68
C THR A 147 -46.30 -8.43 26.23
N GLU A 148 -45.73 -7.56 27.06
CA GLU A 148 -44.46 -6.88 26.78
C GLU A 148 -43.29 -7.87 26.63
N GLN A 149 -43.12 -8.80 27.58
CA GLN A 149 -42.09 -9.85 27.52
C GLN A 149 -42.21 -10.72 26.26
N PHE A 150 -43.44 -11.06 25.88
CA PHE A 150 -43.69 -11.85 24.67
C PHE A 150 -43.31 -11.09 23.41
N VAL A 151 -43.65 -9.80 23.32
CA VAL A 151 -43.28 -8.93 22.19
C VAL A 151 -41.76 -8.75 22.09
N GLU A 152 -41.07 -8.58 23.23
CA GLU A 152 -39.62 -8.46 23.28
C GLU A 152 -38.92 -9.74 22.79
N MET A 153 -39.36 -10.91 23.27
CA MET A 153 -38.84 -12.21 22.84
C MET A 153 -39.04 -12.47 21.35
N GLN A 154 -40.21 -12.09 20.81
CA GLN A 154 -40.50 -12.15 19.38
C GLN A 154 -39.56 -11.27 18.56
N GLY A 155 -39.32 -10.03 19.02
CA GLY A 155 -38.39 -9.10 18.39
C GLY A 155 -36.95 -9.62 18.37
N GLN A 156 -36.45 -10.12 19.51
CA GLN A 156 -35.11 -10.68 19.61
C GLN A 156 -34.93 -11.91 18.70
N SER A 157 -35.93 -12.80 18.66
CA SER A 157 -35.89 -14.00 17.80
C SER A 157 -35.86 -13.64 16.31
N ALA A 158 -36.58 -12.58 15.90
CA ALA A 158 -36.54 -12.07 14.53
C ALA A 158 -35.16 -11.48 14.19
N PHE A 159 -34.59 -10.69 15.11
CA PHE A 159 -33.23 -10.17 14.98
C PHE A 159 -32.22 -11.31 14.80
N ASP A 160 -32.21 -12.30 15.71
CA ASP A 160 -31.25 -13.40 15.71
C ASP A 160 -31.32 -14.20 14.41
N PHE A 161 -32.54 -14.48 13.93
CA PHE A 161 -32.73 -15.20 12.66
C PHE A 161 -32.18 -14.41 11.47
N VAL A 162 -32.61 -13.15 11.31
CA VAL A 162 -32.24 -12.33 10.14
C VAL A 162 -30.73 -12.11 10.11
N ASP A 163 -30.13 -11.80 11.26
CA ASP A 163 -28.70 -11.54 11.37
C ASP A 163 -27.88 -12.81 11.07
N THR A 164 -28.24 -13.94 11.68
CA THR A 164 -27.57 -15.24 11.43
C THR A 164 -27.72 -15.69 9.97
N PHE A 165 -28.90 -15.50 9.38
CA PHE A 165 -29.14 -15.85 7.99
C PHE A 165 -28.21 -15.07 7.05
N ILE A 166 -28.11 -13.75 7.23
CA ILE A 166 -27.25 -12.92 6.39
C ILE A 166 -25.78 -13.28 6.60
N GLN A 167 -25.31 -13.34 7.85
CA GLN A 167 -23.89 -13.64 8.14
C GLN A 167 -23.45 -15.01 7.60
N SER A 168 -24.30 -16.04 7.72
CA SER A 168 -23.96 -17.40 7.27
C SER A 168 -23.96 -17.60 5.75
N GLN A 169 -24.54 -16.67 4.98
CA GLN A 169 -24.70 -16.79 3.53
C GLN A 169 -23.96 -15.69 2.75
N ALA A 170 -23.57 -14.59 3.43
CA ALA A 170 -22.96 -13.42 2.79
C ALA A 170 -21.62 -13.74 2.10
N GLU A 171 -20.90 -14.75 2.59
CA GLU A 171 -19.69 -15.27 1.95
C GLU A 171 -20.04 -16.46 1.05
N GLY A 172 -19.99 -16.27 -0.27
CA GLY A 172 -20.11 -17.34 -1.26
C GLY A 172 -21.48 -17.49 -1.95
N THR A 173 -22.50 -16.73 -1.53
CA THR A 173 -23.79 -16.66 -2.24
C THR A 173 -23.88 -15.36 -3.03
N ASP A 174 -24.49 -15.40 -4.22
CA ASP A 174 -24.80 -14.16 -4.96
C ASP A 174 -25.71 -13.25 -4.11
N PRO A 175 -25.39 -11.93 -3.98
CA PRO A 175 -26.17 -11.00 -3.16
C PRO A 175 -27.67 -10.95 -3.49
N GLY A 176 -28.03 -11.08 -4.78
CA GLY A 176 -29.42 -11.09 -5.22
C GLY A 176 -30.14 -12.38 -4.83
N GLU A 177 -29.46 -13.52 -4.91
CA GLU A 177 -29.97 -14.81 -4.46
C GLU A 177 -30.14 -14.86 -2.94
N LEU A 178 -29.17 -14.34 -2.18
CA LEU A 178 -29.26 -14.22 -0.72
C LEU A 178 -30.49 -13.39 -0.33
N ALA A 179 -30.65 -12.19 -0.91
CA ALA A 179 -31.80 -11.34 -0.64
C ALA A 179 -33.11 -12.09 -0.96
N LYS A 180 -33.20 -12.72 -2.13
CA LYS A 180 -34.37 -13.54 -2.51
C LYS A 180 -34.68 -14.64 -1.50
N ASN A 181 -33.67 -15.34 -1.00
CA ASN A 181 -33.86 -16.40 -0.02
C ASN A 181 -34.24 -15.86 1.37
N LEU A 182 -33.68 -14.72 1.79
CA LEU A 182 -34.10 -14.03 3.01
C LEU A 182 -35.59 -13.69 2.95
N PHE A 183 -36.04 -13.02 1.89
CA PHE A 183 -37.44 -12.61 1.74
C PHE A 183 -38.42 -13.79 1.60
N LYS A 184 -37.97 -14.97 1.16
CA LYS A 184 -38.79 -16.20 1.20
C LYS A 184 -39.01 -16.73 2.63
N GLN A 185 -38.08 -16.47 3.55
CA GLN A 185 -38.17 -16.95 4.94
C GLN A 185 -39.00 -16.01 5.82
N LEU A 186 -39.05 -14.72 5.49
CA LEU A 186 -39.78 -13.70 6.27
C LEU A 186 -41.26 -14.06 6.57
N PRO A 187 -42.05 -14.62 5.64
CA PRO A 187 -43.42 -15.04 5.93
C PRO A 187 -43.54 -16.09 7.04
N MET A 188 -42.50 -16.94 7.23
CA MET A 188 -42.49 -17.93 8.32
C MET A 188 -42.31 -17.29 9.69
N LEU A 189 -41.76 -16.06 9.77
CA LEU A 189 -41.53 -15.32 11.01
C LEU A 189 -42.69 -14.35 11.31
N GLY A 190 -43.47 -13.97 10.29
CA GLY A 190 -44.54 -12.99 10.41
C GLY A 190 -45.77 -13.46 11.21
N LYS A 191 -46.83 -12.65 11.18
CA LYS A 191 -48.06 -12.83 12.00
C LYS A 191 -48.76 -14.18 11.85
N LYS A 192 -48.68 -14.80 10.67
CA LYS A 192 -49.25 -16.14 10.39
C LYS A 192 -48.22 -17.28 10.56
N GLY A 193 -46.98 -16.93 10.89
CA GLY A 193 -45.84 -17.83 11.00
C GLY A 193 -45.58 -18.29 12.44
N THR A 194 -44.41 -18.89 12.65
CA THR A 194 -44.00 -19.52 13.92
C THR A 194 -43.71 -18.51 15.02
N LEU A 195 -43.22 -17.31 14.65
CA LEU A 195 -42.89 -16.26 15.63
C LEU A 195 -44.00 -15.24 15.81
N GLY A 196 -44.97 -15.13 14.91
CA GLY A 196 -46.11 -14.21 15.07
C GLY A 196 -45.74 -12.72 15.06
N VAL A 197 -44.56 -12.35 14.56
CA VAL A 197 -44.02 -10.98 14.57
C VAL A 197 -44.84 -10.09 13.64
N ASN A 198 -45.05 -8.83 14.03
CA ASN A 198 -45.66 -7.85 13.14
C ASN A 198 -44.77 -7.60 11.92
N GLU A 199 -45.35 -7.57 10.72
CA GLU A 199 -44.63 -7.36 9.45
C GLU A 199 -43.82 -6.06 9.46
N GLU A 200 -44.32 -5.00 10.10
CA GLU A 200 -43.60 -3.72 10.23
C GLU A 200 -42.32 -3.85 11.08
N ALA A 201 -42.38 -4.62 12.17
CA ALA A 201 -41.21 -4.89 13.00
C ALA A 201 -40.18 -5.75 12.26
N LEU A 202 -40.65 -6.74 11.50
CA LEU A 202 -39.81 -7.61 10.68
C LEU A 202 -39.10 -6.82 9.57
N GLU A 203 -39.81 -5.92 8.89
CA GLU A 203 -39.25 -5.02 7.88
C GLU A 203 -38.22 -4.05 8.49
N GLY A 204 -38.50 -3.54 9.70
CA GLY A 204 -37.56 -2.74 10.47
C GLY A 204 -36.27 -3.50 10.77
N GLU A 205 -36.37 -4.77 11.20
CA GLU A 205 -35.19 -5.61 11.46
C GLU A 205 -34.40 -5.95 10.20
N VAL A 206 -35.06 -6.20 9.08
CA VAL A 206 -34.37 -6.44 7.80
C VAL A 206 -33.59 -5.19 7.37
N LEU A 207 -34.16 -3.99 7.53
CA LEU A 207 -33.44 -2.74 7.25
C LEU A 207 -32.29 -2.48 8.22
N ASN A 208 -32.47 -2.76 9.51
CA ASN A 208 -31.41 -2.67 10.50
C ASN A 208 -30.26 -3.63 10.19
N ALA A 209 -30.57 -4.86 9.78
CA ALA A 209 -29.58 -5.85 9.36
C ALA A 209 -28.85 -5.40 8.09
N ALA A 210 -29.57 -4.90 7.07
CA ALA A 210 -28.97 -4.32 5.87
C ALA A 210 -28.01 -3.18 6.20
N ARG A 211 -28.35 -2.33 7.17
CA ARG A 211 -27.48 -1.27 7.67
C ARG A 211 -26.22 -1.80 8.37
N ARG A 212 -26.33 -2.85 9.19
CA ARG A 212 -25.17 -3.47 9.85
C ARG A 212 -24.18 -4.05 8.85
N VAL A 213 -24.68 -4.71 7.81
CA VAL A 213 -23.83 -5.35 6.80
C VAL A 213 -23.39 -4.41 5.67
N ALA A 214 -23.89 -3.18 5.61
CA ALA A 214 -23.54 -2.21 4.56
C ALA A 214 -22.03 -1.90 4.48
N TRP A 215 -21.28 -2.08 5.57
CA TRP A 215 -19.83 -1.87 5.60
C TRP A 215 -19.02 -3.11 5.21
N THR A 216 -19.47 -4.30 5.59
CA THR A 216 -18.73 -5.55 5.40
C THR A 216 -19.14 -6.27 4.11
N HIS A 217 -20.43 -6.21 3.76
CA HIS A 217 -21.05 -6.80 2.57
C HIS A 217 -21.98 -5.78 1.89
N PRO A 218 -21.41 -4.71 1.30
CA PRO A 218 -22.20 -3.61 0.75
C PRO A 218 -23.15 -4.06 -0.37
N GLU A 219 -22.77 -5.03 -1.20
CA GLU A 219 -23.60 -5.56 -2.27
C GLU A 219 -24.82 -6.30 -1.72
N VAL A 220 -24.68 -7.01 -0.59
CA VAL A 220 -25.78 -7.70 0.10
C VAL A 220 -26.75 -6.66 0.68
N ALA A 221 -26.24 -5.61 1.32
CA ALA A 221 -27.08 -4.52 1.83
C ALA A 221 -27.88 -3.86 0.69
N LEU A 222 -27.23 -3.57 -0.45
CA LEU A 222 -27.87 -2.99 -1.63
C LEU A 222 -28.89 -3.97 -2.25
N ALA A 223 -28.60 -5.26 -2.28
CA ALA A 223 -29.54 -6.27 -2.78
C ALA A 223 -30.79 -6.35 -1.89
N ILE A 224 -30.64 -6.32 -0.56
CA ILE A 224 -31.77 -6.36 0.38
C ILE A 224 -32.69 -5.14 0.20
N ILE A 225 -32.16 -3.92 0.14
CA ILE A 225 -33.00 -2.71 0.02
C ILE A 225 -33.69 -2.57 -1.35
N ASN A 226 -33.11 -3.16 -2.39
CA ASN A 226 -33.65 -3.11 -3.76
C ASN A 226 -34.49 -4.34 -4.10
N HIS A 227 -34.50 -5.39 -3.26
CA HIS A 227 -35.31 -6.57 -3.49
C HIS A 227 -36.80 -6.22 -3.53
N THR A 228 -37.52 -6.81 -4.48
CA THR A 228 -38.96 -6.60 -4.62
C THR A 228 -39.70 -7.45 -3.59
N ARG A 229 -40.60 -6.84 -2.83
CA ARG A 229 -41.43 -7.48 -1.81
C ARG A 229 -42.87 -7.02 -1.96
N THR A 230 -43.81 -7.81 -1.45
CA THR A 230 -45.21 -7.36 -1.37
C THR A 230 -45.35 -6.34 -0.24
N GLY A 231 -45.80 -5.13 -0.57
CA GLY A 231 -46.05 -4.05 0.37
C GLY A 231 -47.38 -4.18 1.11
N ARG A 232 -47.62 -3.28 2.07
CA ARG A 232 -48.87 -3.26 2.88
C ARG A 232 -50.15 -3.08 2.06
N ASP A 233 -50.03 -2.46 0.90
CA ASP A 233 -51.10 -2.26 -0.09
C ASP A 233 -51.28 -3.46 -1.04
N GLY A 234 -50.52 -4.55 -0.84
CA GLY A 234 -50.53 -5.72 -1.71
C GLY A 234 -49.77 -5.54 -3.02
N MET A 235 -49.12 -4.40 -3.23
CA MET A 235 -48.33 -4.11 -4.44
C MET A 235 -46.87 -4.49 -4.24
N ASP A 236 -46.26 -5.02 -5.30
CA ASP A 236 -44.84 -5.34 -5.31
C ASP A 236 -43.98 -4.08 -5.41
N ARG A 237 -43.13 -3.86 -4.40
CA ARG A 237 -42.20 -2.71 -4.31
C ARG A 237 -40.98 -3.06 -3.48
N SER A 238 -39.89 -2.34 -3.68
CA SER A 238 -38.70 -2.46 -2.83
C SER A 238 -38.72 -1.44 -1.70
N PHE A 239 -37.92 -1.66 -0.66
CA PHE A 239 -37.75 -0.66 0.40
C PHE A 239 -37.28 0.68 -0.15
N ALA A 240 -36.51 0.68 -1.24
CA ALA A 240 -36.07 1.90 -1.90
C ALA A 240 -37.19 2.74 -2.53
N MET A 241 -38.37 2.17 -2.76
CA MET A 241 -39.54 2.88 -3.27
C MET A 241 -40.48 3.36 -2.15
N ASP A 242 -40.24 2.95 -0.90
CA ASP A 242 -41.07 3.32 0.24
C ASP A 242 -40.72 4.71 0.77
N LYS A 243 -41.72 5.60 0.75
CA LYS A 243 -41.55 7.00 1.15
C LYS A 243 -41.18 7.16 2.63
N ASP A 244 -41.75 6.33 3.50
CA ASP A 244 -41.53 6.29 4.95
C ASP A 244 -40.14 5.76 5.34
N LYS A 245 -39.47 5.03 4.44
CA LYS A 245 -38.15 4.41 4.68
C LYS A 245 -37.01 5.10 3.95
N ARG A 246 -37.32 6.18 3.22
CA ARG A 246 -36.38 6.88 2.34
C ARG A 246 -35.08 7.25 3.05
N ASP A 247 -35.14 7.79 4.25
CA ASP A 247 -33.94 8.27 4.97
C ASP A 247 -33.03 7.11 5.39
N VAL A 248 -33.62 6.00 5.87
CA VAL A 248 -32.88 4.79 6.24
C VAL A 248 -32.23 4.17 5.00
N VAL A 249 -32.97 4.07 3.89
CA VAL A 249 -32.44 3.57 2.63
C VAL A 249 -31.30 4.44 2.11
N LEU A 250 -31.42 5.77 2.17
CA LEU A 250 -30.36 6.69 1.77
C LEU A 250 -29.11 6.52 2.63
N GLN A 251 -29.26 6.33 3.95
CA GLN A 251 -28.13 6.02 4.84
C GLN A 251 -27.44 4.70 4.45
N ILE A 252 -28.21 3.63 4.22
CA ILE A 252 -27.67 2.32 3.81
C ILE A 252 -26.92 2.45 2.48
N ARG A 253 -27.52 3.15 1.49
CA ARG A 253 -26.87 3.40 0.19
C ARG A 253 -25.58 4.18 0.33
N ALA A 254 -25.55 5.23 1.13
CA ALA A 254 -24.35 6.04 1.34
C ALA A 254 -23.23 5.23 2.04
N GLN A 255 -23.58 4.42 3.05
CA GLN A 255 -22.64 3.54 3.73
C GLN A 255 -22.09 2.46 2.78
N ALA A 256 -22.96 1.79 2.03
CA ALA A 256 -22.57 0.77 1.07
C ALA A 256 -21.71 1.34 -0.07
N ALA A 257 -22.09 2.50 -0.63
CA ALA A 257 -21.30 3.16 -1.66
C ALA A 257 -19.89 3.51 -1.15
N LYS A 258 -19.78 4.06 0.07
CA LYS A 258 -18.48 4.36 0.67
C LYS A 258 -17.64 3.10 0.87
N ALA A 259 -18.23 2.02 1.38
CA ALA A 259 -17.53 0.75 1.59
C ALA A 259 -17.04 0.13 0.26
N ILE A 260 -17.85 0.16 -0.80
CA ILE A 260 -17.45 -0.26 -2.15
C ILE A 260 -16.29 0.61 -2.66
N GLY A 261 -16.37 1.93 -2.46
CA GLY A 261 -15.29 2.86 -2.80
C GLY A 261 -13.98 2.54 -2.08
N ASP A 262 -14.04 2.27 -0.78
CA ASP A 262 -12.88 1.94 0.06
C ASP A 262 -12.26 0.57 -0.33
N GLN A 263 -13.09 -0.45 -0.60
CA GLN A 263 -12.63 -1.76 -1.09
C GLN A 263 -11.98 -1.65 -2.48
N PHE A 264 -12.58 -0.89 -3.39
CA PHE A 264 -12.03 -0.61 -4.71
C PHE A 264 -10.69 0.11 -4.60
N GLU A 265 -10.62 1.19 -3.81
CA GLU A 265 -9.39 1.95 -3.56
C GLU A 265 -8.27 1.04 -3.05
N ALA A 266 -8.55 0.16 -2.09
CA ALA A 266 -7.57 -0.79 -1.55
C ALA A 266 -7.08 -1.78 -2.63
N SER A 267 -8.00 -2.36 -3.41
CA SER A 267 -7.66 -3.29 -4.49
C SER A 267 -6.83 -2.64 -5.60
N GLU A 268 -7.12 -1.38 -5.90
CA GLU A 268 -6.46 -0.62 -6.96
C GLU A 268 -5.07 -0.16 -6.50
N LYS A 269 -4.93 0.27 -5.25
CA LYS A 269 -3.61 0.51 -4.62
C LYS A 269 -2.74 -0.73 -4.65
N GLU A 270 -3.28 -1.89 -4.28
CA GLU A 270 -2.58 -3.18 -4.34
C GLU A 270 -2.11 -3.50 -5.78
N ARG A 271 -2.98 -3.30 -6.78
CA ARG A 271 -2.66 -3.50 -8.19
C ARG A 271 -1.56 -2.56 -8.68
N ILE A 272 -1.67 -1.27 -8.37
CA ILE A 272 -0.68 -0.24 -8.72
C ILE A 272 0.66 -0.57 -8.06
N ARG A 273 0.67 -0.93 -6.77
CA ARG A 273 1.89 -1.30 -6.04
C ARG A 273 2.59 -2.47 -6.71
N ASN A 274 1.88 -3.56 -7.02
CA ASN A 274 2.46 -4.74 -7.67
C ASN A 274 2.98 -4.42 -9.09
N PHE A 275 2.24 -3.64 -9.87
CA PHE A 275 2.70 -3.15 -11.17
C PHE A 275 3.97 -2.31 -11.04
N ASN A 276 4.00 -1.37 -10.09
CA ASN A 276 5.13 -0.48 -9.88
C ASN A 276 6.37 -1.22 -9.35
N VAL A 277 6.21 -2.32 -8.61
CA VAL A 277 7.34 -3.20 -8.24
C VAL A 277 7.97 -3.83 -9.48
N GLU A 278 7.18 -4.26 -10.45
CA GLU A 278 7.72 -4.80 -11.71
C GLU A 278 8.37 -3.69 -12.56
N VAL A 279 7.79 -2.49 -12.59
CA VAL A 279 8.41 -1.30 -13.19
C VAL A 279 9.74 -0.96 -12.49
N PHE A 280 9.81 -1.12 -11.16
CA PHE A 280 11.00 -0.95 -10.34
C PHE A 280 12.04 -2.07 -10.53
N LYS A 281 11.66 -3.28 -10.96
CA LYS A 281 12.64 -4.30 -11.36
C LYS A 281 13.13 -4.08 -12.79
N ALA A 282 12.31 -3.48 -13.65
CA ALA A 282 12.58 -3.29 -15.07
C ALA A 282 13.42 -2.03 -15.42
N GLY A 283 13.97 -1.32 -14.44
CA GLY A 283 14.73 -0.07 -14.68
C GLY A 283 13.89 1.19 -14.92
N ASN A 284 12.56 1.16 -14.74
CA ASN A 284 11.64 2.22 -15.16
C ASN A 284 10.85 2.94 -14.03
N GLY A 285 11.29 2.84 -12.79
CA GLY A 285 10.74 3.46 -11.57
C GLY A 285 10.60 4.98 -11.62
N ASP A 286 11.31 5.68 -12.52
CA ASP A 286 11.05 7.09 -12.81
C ASP A 286 9.70 7.34 -13.50
N GLN A 287 9.08 6.31 -14.07
CA GLN A 287 7.72 6.35 -14.61
C GLN A 287 6.64 6.26 -13.51
N ILE A 288 7.04 6.08 -12.25
CA ILE A 288 6.11 6.18 -11.11
C ILE A 288 5.76 7.66 -10.92
N VAL A 289 4.59 8.02 -11.43
CA VAL A 289 3.99 9.37 -11.38
C VAL A 289 2.72 9.37 -10.55
N ASP A 290 2.23 10.55 -10.21
CA ASP A 290 0.94 10.72 -9.54
C ASP A 290 -0.17 10.04 -10.36
N ARG A 291 -1.02 9.26 -9.67
CA ARG A 291 -2.17 8.61 -10.28
C ARG A 291 -3.44 9.07 -9.58
N VAL A 292 -4.41 9.53 -10.37
CA VAL A 292 -5.76 9.81 -9.90
C VAL A 292 -6.62 8.61 -10.23
N ILE A 293 -7.21 7.99 -9.21
CA ILE A 293 -8.20 6.93 -9.36
C ILE A 293 -9.58 7.50 -9.05
N GLN A 294 -10.55 7.19 -9.90
CA GLN A 294 -11.94 7.51 -9.65
C GLN A 294 -12.60 6.28 -9.05
N THR A 295 -13.06 6.39 -7.81
CA THR A 295 -13.74 5.30 -7.13
C THR A 295 -15.19 5.17 -7.63
N PRO A 296 -15.82 3.99 -7.52
CA PRO A 296 -17.21 3.79 -7.94
C PRO A 296 -18.23 4.70 -7.25
N ASP A 297 -17.93 5.21 -6.04
CA ASP A 297 -18.74 6.20 -5.31
C ASP A 297 -18.50 7.66 -5.77
N GLY A 298 -17.66 7.87 -6.78
CA GLY A 298 -17.42 9.17 -7.41
C GLY A 298 -16.36 10.03 -6.74
N ARG A 299 -15.61 9.50 -5.76
CA ARG A 299 -14.46 10.21 -5.18
C ARG A 299 -13.27 10.10 -6.13
N GLU A 300 -12.50 11.18 -6.21
CA GLU A 300 -11.17 11.15 -6.82
C GLU A 300 -10.13 11.00 -5.71
N VAL A 301 -9.32 9.95 -5.80
CA VAL A 301 -8.22 9.70 -4.87
C VAL A 301 -6.91 9.86 -5.64
N THR A 302 -6.09 10.81 -5.21
CA THR A 302 -4.75 11.00 -5.78
C THR A 302 -3.75 10.20 -4.97
N ILE A 303 -3.08 9.25 -5.62
CA ILE A 303 -1.96 8.51 -5.07
C ILE A 303 -0.69 9.16 -5.58
N THR A 304 0.05 9.81 -4.69
CA THR A 304 1.27 10.55 -5.07
C THR A 304 2.41 9.62 -5.46
N ALA A 305 3.28 10.06 -6.36
CA ALA A 305 4.47 9.33 -6.77
C ALA A 305 5.38 8.98 -5.59
N GLU A 306 5.51 9.88 -4.62
CA GLU A 306 6.32 9.65 -3.41
C GLU A 306 5.75 8.52 -2.54
N GLN A 307 4.43 8.51 -2.31
CA GLN A 307 3.76 7.41 -1.59
C GLN A 307 3.94 6.09 -2.34
N GLN A 308 3.73 6.09 -3.66
CA GLN A 308 3.92 4.90 -4.49
C GLN A 308 5.35 4.37 -4.42
N ARG A 309 6.37 5.23 -4.53
CA ARG A 309 7.79 4.83 -4.43
C ARG A 309 8.10 4.22 -3.06
N LYS A 310 7.59 4.82 -1.97
CA LYS A 310 7.77 4.29 -0.61
C LYS A 310 7.13 2.90 -0.44
N GLU A 311 5.93 2.69 -0.98
CA GLU A 311 5.25 1.39 -0.94
C GLU A 311 5.96 0.34 -1.80
N VAL A 312 6.51 0.75 -2.94
CA VAL A 312 7.32 -0.10 -3.83
C VAL A 312 8.61 -0.52 -3.15
N ASP A 313 9.34 0.40 -2.53
CA ASP A 313 10.58 0.09 -1.78
C ASP A 313 10.30 -0.94 -0.68
N ALA A 314 9.20 -0.76 0.07
CA ALA A 314 8.83 -1.68 1.15
C ALA A 314 8.46 -3.07 0.63
N GLU A 315 7.67 -3.15 -0.44
CA GLU A 315 7.27 -4.41 -1.05
C GLU A 315 8.45 -5.12 -1.74
N TYR A 316 9.32 -4.37 -2.43
CA TYR A 316 10.55 -4.90 -3.02
C TYR A 316 11.46 -5.48 -1.94
N ALA A 317 11.69 -4.75 -0.83
CA ALA A 317 12.49 -5.24 0.29
C ALA A 317 11.90 -6.52 0.91
N ARG A 318 10.56 -6.60 1.04
CA ARG A 318 9.86 -7.81 1.51
C ARG A 318 10.12 -9.00 0.59
N GLN A 319 9.96 -8.82 -0.73
CA GLN A 319 10.23 -9.87 -1.72
C GLN A 319 11.71 -10.28 -1.73
N SER A 320 12.61 -9.30 -1.61
CA SER A 320 14.04 -9.53 -1.56
C SER A 320 14.45 -10.36 -0.33
N GLN A 321 13.86 -10.12 0.84
CA GLN A 321 14.10 -10.93 2.03
C GLN A 321 13.67 -12.40 1.85
N LEU A 322 12.59 -12.65 1.11
CA LEU A 322 12.17 -14.03 0.78
C LEU A 322 13.20 -14.72 -0.11
N ILE A 323 13.74 -14.00 -1.11
CA ILE A 323 14.80 -14.49 -1.98
C ILE A 323 16.06 -14.79 -1.15
N ALA A 324 16.49 -13.86 -0.29
CA ALA A 324 17.65 -14.02 0.57
C ALA A 324 17.53 -15.25 1.48
N LYS A 325 16.37 -15.46 2.10
CA LYS A 325 16.08 -16.68 2.89
C LYS A 325 16.14 -17.95 2.05
N SER A 326 15.58 -17.93 0.85
CA SER A 326 15.57 -19.10 -0.04
C SER A 326 16.97 -19.48 -0.54
N ARG A 327 17.81 -18.47 -0.79
CA ARG A 327 19.17 -18.62 -1.31
C ARG A 327 20.25 -18.72 -0.22
N LYS A 328 19.87 -18.50 1.04
CA LYS A 328 20.79 -18.42 2.20
C LYS A 328 21.85 -17.33 2.01
N GLU A 329 21.46 -16.21 1.42
CA GLU A 329 22.32 -15.04 1.23
C GLU A 329 22.68 -14.43 2.60
N THR A 330 23.94 -14.05 2.76
CA THR A 330 24.39 -13.18 3.86
C THR A 330 23.79 -11.77 3.71
N PRO A 331 23.79 -10.93 4.77
CA PRO A 331 23.31 -9.56 4.67
C PRO A 331 24.03 -8.77 3.57
N THR A 332 25.35 -8.93 3.45
CA THR A 332 26.16 -8.26 2.43
C THR A 332 25.80 -8.73 1.01
N GLU A 333 25.70 -10.05 0.77
CA GLU A 333 25.28 -10.58 -0.54
C GLU A 333 23.87 -10.09 -0.93
N THR A 334 22.96 -10.00 0.05
CA THR A 334 21.61 -9.47 -0.17
C THR A 334 21.67 -8.00 -0.60
N MET A 335 22.44 -7.16 0.09
CA MET A 335 22.60 -5.74 -0.26
C MET A 335 23.17 -5.56 -1.67
N PHE A 336 24.18 -6.34 -2.06
CA PHE A 336 24.77 -6.25 -3.40
C PHE A 336 23.85 -6.77 -4.50
N ARG A 337 23.02 -7.78 -4.23
CA ARG A 337 21.96 -8.18 -5.15
C ARG A 337 20.95 -7.06 -5.35
N GLU A 338 20.47 -6.47 -4.26
CA GLU A 338 19.50 -5.37 -4.30
C GLU A 338 20.07 -4.12 -4.97
N LEU A 339 21.35 -3.84 -4.75
CA LEU A 339 22.05 -2.68 -5.31
C LEU A 339 21.85 -2.54 -6.82
N ARG A 340 21.94 -3.64 -7.57
CA ARG A 340 21.76 -3.61 -9.03
C ARG A 340 20.38 -3.08 -9.43
N ASP A 341 19.34 -3.49 -8.71
CA ASP A 341 17.97 -3.07 -9.00
C ASP A 341 17.78 -1.60 -8.62
N TYR A 342 18.17 -1.19 -7.41
CA TYR A 342 18.11 0.22 -6.98
C TYR A 342 18.86 1.17 -7.93
N ARG A 343 20.04 0.75 -8.42
CA ARG A 343 20.85 1.54 -9.34
C ARG A 343 20.25 1.68 -10.72
N SER A 344 19.60 0.63 -11.24
CA SER A 344 18.87 0.73 -12.50
C SER A 344 17.79 1.81 -12.46
N GLN A 345 17.31 2.14 -11.25
CA GLN A 345 16.25 3.10 -10.99
C GLN A 345 16.71 4.50 -10.60
N GLY A 346 18.00 4.69 -10.31
CA GLY A 346 18.47 5.92 -9.67
C GLY A 346 17.90 6.11 -8.26
N ALA A 347 17.50 5.02 -7.62
CA ALA A 347 17.03 4.99 -6.25
C ALA A 347 18.18 4.65 -5.31
N VAL A 348 18.13 5.18 -4.09
CA VAL A 348 19.16 4.95 -3.07
C VAL A 348 18.76 3.74 -2.21
N HIS A 349 19.60 2.71 -2.21
CA HIS A 349 19.49 1.60 -1.28
C HIS A 349 19.83 2.06 0.16
N LYS A 350 18.81 2.28 0.99
CA LYS A 350 18.98 2.82 2.37
C LYS A 350 19.88 1.98 3.29
N GLY A 351 19.82 0.65 3.20
CA GLY A 351 20.68 -0.23 4.00
C GLY A 351 22.17 0.01 3.73
N LEU A 352 22.55 0.02 2.44
CA LEU A 352 23.90 0.32 1.99
C LEU A 352 24.34 1.75 2.33
N GLU A 353 23.47 2.75 2.17
CA GLU A 353 23.73 4.13 2.58
C GLU A 353 24.06 4.22 4.09
N GLN A 354 23.27 3.56 4.93
CA GLN A 354 23.52 3.51 6.39
C GLN A 354 24.82 2.77 6.73
N THR A 355 25.16 1.73 5.97
CA THR A 355 26.43 1.02 6.15
C THR A 355 27.62 1.90 5.77
N LEU A 356 27.54 2.65 4.68
CA LEU A 356 28.67 3.41 4.15
C LEU A 356 28.83 4.83 4.69
N THR A 357 27.85 5.35 5.43
CA THR A 357 27.93 6.67 6.05
C THR A 357 28.66 6.66 7.40
N GLY A 358 29.35 7.76 7.73
CA GLY A 358 29.96 8.01 9.03
C GLY A 358 31.24 7.21 9.32
N MET A 359 31.91 6.68 8.29
CA MET A 359 33.17 5.95 8.45
C MET A 359 34.27 6.84 9.03
N ALA A 360 34.42 8.06 8.51
CA ALA A 360 35.46 8.99 8.95
C ALA A 360 35.20 9.54 10.35
N ASP A 361 33.93 9.66 10.74
CA ASP A 361 33.54 10.12 12.09
C ASP A 361 33.75 9.03 13.15
N MET A 362 33.64 7.76 12.77
CA MET A 362 33.95 6.62 13.65
C MET A 362 35.45 6.41 13.83
N ALA A 363 36.26 6.83 12.85
CA ALA A 363 37.70 6.63 12.85
C ALA A 363 38.42 7.61 13.79
N THR A 364 38.64 7.18 15.04
CA THR A 364 39.44 7.91 16.04
C THR A 364 40.66 7.09 16.46
N VAL A 365 41.69 7.78 16.97
CA VAL A 365 42.91 7.12 17.47
C VAL A 365 42.57 6.13 18.60
N ASP A 366 41.63 6.50 19.47
CA ASP A 366 41.18 5.65 20.57
C ASP A 366 40.38 4.43 20.08
N MET A 367 39.63 4.56 18.97
CA MET A 367 38.88 3.44 18.37
C MET A 367 39.79 2.30 17.92
N ILE A 368 41.03 2.58 17.52
CA ILE A 368 41.98 1.52 17.09
C ILE A 368 42.25 0.55 18.25
N GLY A 369 42.21 1.04 19.50
CA GLY A 369 42.32 0.22 20.70
C GLY A 369 41.02 -0.48 21.15
N ASP A 370 39.87 -0.13 20.57
CA ASP A 370 38.55 -0.69 20.91
C ASP A 370 38.13 -1.79 19.93
N ALA A 371 38.18 -3.06 20.34
CA ALA A 371 37.97 -4.19 19.44
C ALA A 371 36.57 -4.21 18.76
N PRO A 372 35.44 -3.99 19.47
CA PRO A 372 34.11 -3.90 18.85
C PRO A 372 33.96 -2.72 17.88
N GLY A 373 34.41 -1.52 18.26
CA GLY A 373 34.36 -0.34 17.39
C GLY A 373 35.19 -0.53 16.13
N ARG A 374 36.38 -1.13 16.26
CA ARG A 374 37.25 -1.48 15.12
C ARG A 374 36.59 -2.47 14.18
N GLU A 375 35.98 -3.54 14.70
CA GLU A 375 35.30 -4.54 13.87
C GLU A 375 34.14 -3.92 13.08
N GLN A 376 33.38 -3.02 13.70
CA GLN A 376 32.30 -2.30 13.02
C GLN A 376 32.82 -1.40 11.89
N LEU A 377 33.91 -0.65 12.12
CA LEU A 377 34.53 0.19 11.09
C LEU A 377 35.10 -0.65 9.94
N MET A 378 35.79 -1.74 10.27
CA MET A 378 36.34 -2.68 9.28
C MET A 378 35.24 -3.31 8.42
N ASN A 379 34.10 -3.66 9.00
CA ASN A 379 32.95 -4.14 8.24
C ASN A 379 32.45 -3.09 7.24
N LYS A 380 32.37 -1.81 7.63
CA LYS A 380 32.02 -0.72 6.71
C LYS A 380 33.05 -0.56 5.57
N LEU A 381 34.34 -0.61 5.90
CA LEU A 381 35.44 -0.51 4.92
C LEU A 381 35.49 -1.72 3.97
N ASN A 382 35.13 -2.91 4.43
CA ASN A 382 35.02 -4.10 3.60
C ASN A 382 33.86 -3.98 2.60
N VAL A 383 32.69 -3.49 3.05
CA VAL A 383 31.56 -3.21 2.14
C VAL A 383 31.94 -2.13 1.14
N TYR A 384 32.67 -1.09 1.56
CA TYR A 384 33.20 -0.06 0.67
C TYR A 384 34.13 -0.66 -0.40
N ARG A 385 35.11 -1.49 -0.01
CA ARG A 385 36.02 -2.18 -0.93
C ARG A 385 35.26 -3.05 -1.94
N GLN A 386 34.27 -3.80 -1.48
CA GLN A 386 33.45 -4.62 -2.36
C GLN A 386 32.65 -3.76 -3.34
N LEU A 387 32.06 -2.66 -2.88
CA LEU A 387 31.36 -1.70 -3.74
C LEU A 387 32.30 -1.08 -4.78
N ARG A 388 33.54 -0.76 -4.38
CA ARG A 388 34.58 -0.25 -5.27
C ARG A 388 34.92 -1.20 -6.41
N GLN A 389 34.95 -2.50 -6.13
CA GLN A 389 35.23 -3.54 -7.11
C GLN A 389 34.05 -3.78 -8.05
N GLU A 390 32.82 -3.71 -7.54
CA GLU A 390 31.61 -3.99 -8.31
C GLU A 390 31.18 -2.81 -9.19
N SER A 391 31.23 -1.60 -8.66
CA SER A 391 30.95 -0.39 -9.43
C SER A 391 31.52 0.88 -8.81
N LYS A 392 32.43 1.51 -9.56
CA LYS A 392 32.96 2.84 -9.26
C LYS A 392 31.87 3.92 -9.14
N ASN A 393 30.76 3.74 -9.84
CA ASN A 393 29.71 4.74 -9.96
C ASN A 393 28.83 4.75 -8.70
N SER A 394 28.66 3.58 -8.08
CA SER A 394 27.88 3.43 -6.84
C SER A 394 28.52 4.13 -5.65
N ILE A 395 29.85 4.07 -5.52
CA ILE A 395 30.54 4.61 -4.34
C ILE A 395 30.13 6.06 -4.09
N MET A 396 30.10 6.87 -5.16
CA MET A 396 29.75 8.28 -5.05
C MET A 396 28.34 8.46 -4.50
N ALA A 397 27.36 7.70 -4.97
CA ALA A 397 25.97 7.78 -4.53
C ALA A 397 25.76 7.48 -3.04
N TYR A 398 26.60 6.62 -2.45
CA TYR A 398 26.39 6.08 -1.11
C TYR A 398 27.37 6.62 -0.06
N THR A 399 28.33 7.47 -0.45
CA THR A 399 29.34 8.02 0.45
C THR A 399 29.48 9.54 0.32
N LYS A 400 29.64 10.21 1.45
CA LYS A 400 30.04 11.62 1.49
C LYS A 400 31.54 11.73 1.20
N GLU A 401 31.97 12.88 0.70
CA GLU A 401 33.38 13.14 0.36
C GLU A 401 34.34 12.77 1.50
N LYS A 402 34.02 13.20 2.73
CA LYS A 402 34.84 12.89 3.92
C LYS A 402 34.99 11.37 4.16
N ASP A 403 33.90 10.62 4.08
CA ASP A 403 33.90 9.16 4.29
C ASP A 403 34.64 8.43 3.16
N ARG A 404 34.49 8.93 1.93
CA ARG A 404 35.14 8.41 0.73
C ARG A 404 36.65 8.65 0.75
N ASP A 405 37.09 9.84 1.13
CA ASP A 405 38.52 10.17 1.26
C ASP A 405 39.19 9.30 2.33
N PHE A 406 38.50 9.06 3.46
CA PHE A 406 38.97 8.16 4.50
C PHE A 406 39.11 6.72 3.99
N ALA A 407 38.05 6.21 3.34
CA ALA A 407 38.05 4.85 2.83
C ALA A 407 39.08 4.63 1.70
N GLU A 408 39.24 5.56 0.75
CA GLU A 408 40.28 5.45 -0.28
C GLU A 408 41.68 5.52 0.33
N ALA A 409 41.94 6.38 1.33
CA ALA A 409 43.23 6.41 2.00
C ALA A 409 43.56 5.07 2.68
N PHE A 410 42.56 4.43 3.30
CA PHE A 410 42.68 3.10 3.88
C PHE A 410 42.95 2.02 2.82
N VAL A 411 42.21 2.04 1.71
CA VAL A 411 42.37 1.08 0.60
C VAL A 411 43.73 1.21 -0.08
N GLU A 412 44.20 2.43 -0.35
CA GLU A 412 45.51 2.63 -0.96
C GLU A 412 46.64 2.25 0.02
N ALA A 413 46.47 2.46 1.33
CA ALA A 413 47.44 2.01 2.31
C ALA A 413 47.57 0.48 2.37
N THR A 414 46.48 -0.26 2.28
CA THR A 414 46.53 -1.73 2.26
C THR A 414 46.97 -2.27 0.91
N ASP A 415 46.40 -1.78 -0.18
CA ASP A 415 46.53 -2.42 -1.49
C ASP A 415 47.81 -1.97 -2.21
N TYR A 416 48.25 -0.73 -2.00
CA TYR A 416 49.43 -0.15 -2.66
C TYR A 416 50.67 -0.14 -1.77
N LEU A 417 50.51 0.15 -0.47
CA LEU A 417 51.63 0.22 0.48
C LEU A 417 51.84 -1.07 1.30
N ASP A 418 50.97 -2.08 1.11
CA ASP A 418 51.03 -3.38 1.82
C ASP A 418 51.04 -3.22 3.36
N MET A 419 50.33 -2.21 3.87
CA MET A 419 50.18 -1.97 5.30
C MET A 419 49.19 -2.95 5.93
N SER A 420 49.40 -3.32 7.19
CA SER A 420 48.39 -4.03 7.98
C SER A 420 47.15 -3.16 8.21
N ASP A 421 46.00 -3.78 8.50
CA ASP A 421 44.74 -3.05 8.73
C ASP A 421 44.88 -1.96 9.81
N ASP A 422 45.58 -2.24 10.92
CA ASP A 422 45.80 -1.26 11.98
C ASP A 422 46.68 -0.08 11.52
N ALA A 423 47.73 -0.35 10.74
CA ALA A 423 48.60 0.69 10.19
C ALA A 423 47.89 1.51 9.10
N ALA A 424 47.05 0.87 8.29
CA ALA A 424 46.23 1.52 7.27
C ALA A 424 45.14 2.39 7.89
N LEU A 425 44.53 1.98 9.01
CA LEU A 425 43.57 2.81 9.75
C LEU A 425 44.24 4.07 10.32
N ASP A 426 45.39 3.93 10.98
CA ASP A 426 46.16 5.07 11.49
C ASP A 426 46.59 6.01 10.35
N PHE A 427 47.02 5.46 9.22
CA PHE A 427 47.34 6.22 8.03
C PHE A 427 46.13 7.01 7.50
N ALA A 428 44.98 6.35 7.35
CA ALA A 428 43.76 6.98 6.84
C ALA A 428 43.27 8.12 7.75
N ILE A 429 43.37 7.94 9.08
CA ILE A 429 43.08 9.00 10.05
C ILE A 429 44.00 10.20 9.83
N LYS A 430 45.31 9.99 9.68
CA LYS A 430 46.29 11.06 9.46
C LYS A 430 46.08 11.81 8.15
N VAL A 431 45.74 11.10 7.07
CA VAL A 431 45.50 11.72 5.75
C VAL A 431 44.24 12.56 5.73
N THR A 432 43.21 12.20 6.51
CA THR A 432 41.91 12.90 6.50
C THR A 432 41.78 14.00 7.55
N GLN A 433 42.67 14.04 8.55
CA GLN A 433 42.73 15.12 9.52
C GLN A 433 43.46 16.38 8.97
N PRO A 434 43.21 17.56 9.56
CA PRO A 434 43.97 18.76 9.23
C PRO A 434 45.47 18.56 9.46
N ILE A 435 46.30 19.04 8.53
CA ILE A 435 47.76 18.92 8.63
C ILE A 435 48.25 19.67 9.88
N ASP A 436 48.86 18.95 10.81
CA ASP A 436 49.45 19.48 12.03
C ASP A 436 50.81 20.17 11.78
N ALA A 437 51.47 20.63 12.84
CA ALA A 437 52.74 21.36 12.69
C ALA A 437 53.85 20.49 12.07
N ALA A 438 53.92 19.21 12.45
CA ALA A 438 54.91 18.27 11.94
C ALA A 438 54.65 17.92 10.47
N GLY A 439 53.39 17.66 10.11
CA GLY A 439 52.98 17.44 8.73
C GLY A 439 53.26 18.64 7.83
N ARG A 440 53.08 19.87 8.32
CA ARG A 440 53.42 21.10 7.57
C ARG A 440 54.92 21.21 7.32
N GLU A 441 55.76 20.89 8.30
CA GLU A 441 57.21 20.85 8.13
C GLU A 441 57.63 19.81 7.09
N GLN A 442 56.99 18.64 7.12
CA GLN A 442 57.26 17.55 6.19
C GLN A 442 56.85 17.90 4.74
N VAL A 443 55.69 18.51 4.54
CA VAL A 443 55.26 19.02 3.23
C VAL A 443 56.20 20.12 2.74
N ALA A 444 56.58 21.08 3.59
CA ALA A 444 57.51 22.15 3.23
C ALA A 444 58.89 21.62 2.79
N LYS A 445 59.37 20.57 3.46
CA LYS A 445 60.63 19.88 3.11
C LYS A 445 60.61 19.29 1.70
N TYR A 446 59.49 18.72 1.28
CA TYR A 446 59.35 18.05 -0.02
C TYR A 446 58.62 18.88 -1.09
N GLN A 447 58.27 20.13 -0.81
CA GLN A 447 57.43 20.96 -1.69
C GLN A 447 57.95 21.02 -3.14
N ARG A 448 59.27 21.17 -3.34
CA ARG A 448 59.85 21.20 -4.71
C ARG A 448 59.73 19.87 -5.45
N GLU A 449 59.86 18.75 -4.74
CA GLU A 449 59.71 17.41 -5.32
C GLU A 449 58.24 17.13 -5.65
N ILE A 450 57.32 17.57 -4.80
CA ILE A 450 55.88 17.53 -5.03
C ILE A 450 55.53 18.33 -6.30
N ASP A 451 55.98 19.58 -6.39
CA ASP A 451 55.70 20.45 -7.55
C ASP A 451 56.27 19.89 -8.86
N ALA A 452 57.47 19.29 -8.81
CA ALA A 452 58.12 18.66 -9.95
C ALA A 452 57.37 17.39 -10.42
N GLU A 453 57.00 16.50 -9.51
CA GLU A 453 56.27 15.27 -9.85
C GLU A 453 54.83 15.55 -10.29
N ILE A 454 54.17 16.58 -9.73
CA ILE A 454 52.87 17.07 -10.21
C ILE A 454 53.02 17.64 -11.62
N GLY A 455 54.10 18.38 -11.90
CA GLY A 455 54.42 18.84 -13.25
C GLY A 455 54.55 17.66 -14.23
N ASN A 456 55.23 16.60 -13.81
CA ASN A 456 55.39 15.37 -14.60
C ASN A 456 54.10 14.56 -14.78
N LEU A 457 53.09 14.78 -13.95
CA LEU A 457 51.79 14.09 -14.05
C LEU A 457 51.12 14.34 -15.42
N SER A 458 51.30 15.54 -15.99
CA SER A 458 50.83 15.92 -17.34
C SER A 458 51.51 15.18 -18.49
N THR A 459 52.62 14.48 -18.20
CA THR A 459 53.44 13.81 -19.23
C THR A 459 53.41 12.28 -19.11
N LYS A 460 52.85 11.73 -18.03
CA LYS A 460 52.78 10.28 -17.79
C LYS A 460 51.52 9.70 -18.45
N LYS A 461 51.72 9.09 -19.63
CA LYS A 461 50.67 8.38 -20.39
C LYS A 461 49.94 7.35 -19.53
N GLY A 462 48.60 7.30 -19.65
CA GLY A 462 47.77 6.22 -19.11
C GLY A 462 47.40 6.31 -17.62
N MET A 463 47.92 7.27 -16.85
CA MET A 463 47.65 7.36 -15.40
C MET A 463 46.14 7.48 -15.09
N PHE A 464 45.41 8.29 -15.86
CA PHE A 464 43.96 8.46 -15.70
C PHE A 464 43.10 7.53 -16.56
N GLY A 465 43.68 6.54 -17.26
CA GLY A 465 42.91 5.52 -18.00
C GLY A 465 42.27 6.01 -19.31
N ILE A 466 42.67 7.17 -19.83
CA ILE A 466 42.32 7.61 -21.19
C ILE A 466 43.29 6.89 -22.13
N GLU A 467 42.79 5.91 -22.91
CA GLU A 467 43.60 5.05 -23.80
C GLU A 467 44.29 5.83 -24.94
N TRP A 468 43.93 7.10 -25.15
CA TRP A 468 44.36 7.94 -26.26
C TRP A 468 44.97 9.27 -25.76
N ASP A 469 46.25 9.24 -25.41
CA ASP A 469 47.29 10.28 -25.56
C ASP A 469 47.09 11.79 -25.25
N SER A 470 46.08 12.25 -24.51
CA SER A 470 46.03 13.66 -24.05
C SER A 470 45.63 13.85 -22.58
N ASP A 471 46.16 14.91 -21.98
CA ASP A 471 45.70 15.43 -20.68
C ASP A 471 44.17 15.58 -20.70
N PRO A 472 43.47 15.31 -19.59
CA PRO A 472 42.04 15.57 -19.53
C PRO A 472 41.77 17.06 -19.80
N THR A 473 40.73 17.40 -20.55
CA THR A 473 40.49 18.79 -20.98
C THR A 473 40.32 19.76 -19.79
N ASN A 474 40.00 19.24 -18.60
CA ASN A 474 39.95 19.96 -17.33
C ASN A 474 41.13 19.67 -16.37
N PHE A 475 42.32 19.37 -16.91
CA PHE A 475 43.52 18.97 -16.14
C PHE A 475 43.91 19.93 -15.02
N SER A 476 43.73 21.24 -15.17
CA SER A 476 44.06 22.23 -14.12
C SER A 476 43.31 21.97 -12.80
N THR A 477 42.04 21.57 -12.88
CA THR A 477 41.20 21.27 -11.72
C THR A 477 41.63 19.95 -11.07
N VAL A 478 41.92 18.94 -11.90
CA VAL A 478 42.39 17.61 -11.47
C VAL A 478 43.74 17.73 -10.76
N ARG A 479 44.67 18.48 -11.34
CA ARG A 479 45.99 18.77 -10.78
C ARG A 479 45.91 19.37 -9.38
N THR A 480 44.96 20.28 -9.17
CA THR A 480 44.76 20.93 -7.85
C THR A 480 44.30 19.91 -6.81
N LYS A 481 43.34 19.04 -7.14
CA LYS A 481 42.86 17.99 -6.22
C LYS A 481 43.95 16.98 -5.90
N VAL A 482 44.69 16.50 -6.90
CA VAL A 482 45.82 15.57 -6.71
C VAL A 482 46.89 16.22 -5.83
N SER A 483 47.20 17.50 -6.04
CA SER A 483 48.17 18.24 -5.24
C SER A 483 47.78 18.29 -3.75
N GLN A 484 46.54 18.68 -3.45
CA GLN A 484 46.06 18.80 -2.08
C GLN A 484 46.07 17.46 -1.35
N LEU A 485 45.64 16.38 -2.02
CA LEU A 485 45.65 15.05 -1.43
C LEU A 485 47.07 14.51 -1.26
N ALA A 486 47.96 14.72 -2.25
CA ALA A 486 49.36 14.30 -2.15
C ALA A 486 50.09 14.99 -0.99
N GLN A 487 49.83 16.27 -0.73
CA GLN A 487 50.39 16.97 0.43
C GLN A 487 49.96 16.32 1.75
N LYS A 488 48.69 15.92 1.89
CA LYS A 488 48.20 15.21 3.07
C LYS A 488 48.86 13.82 3.22
N ILE A 489 49.06 13.11 2.12
CA ILE A 489 49.73 11.79 2.11
C ILE A 489 51.22 11.91 2.45
N VAL A 490 51.90 12.97 1.99
CA VAL A 490 53.29 13.28 2.38
C VAL A 490 53.38 13.64 3.87
N ALA A 491 52.43 14.42 4.39
CA ALA A 491 52.34 14.71 5.82
C ALA A 491 52.16 13.44 6.66
N ALA A 492 51.48 12.41 6.12
CA ALA A 492 51.33 11.10 6.75
C ALA A 492 52.59 10.21 6.63
N GLY A 493 53.68 10.69 6.02
CA GLY A 493 54.98 10.01 6.01
C GLY A 493 55.37 9.31 4.70
N VAL A 494 54.53 9.39 3.66
CA VAL A 494 54.79 8.75 2.36
C VAL A 494 55.68 9.64 1.49
N LYS A 495 56.53 9.04 0.66
CA LYS A 495 57.43 9.77 -0.24
C LYS A 495 56.64 10.50 -1.34
N PRO A 496 57.11 11.66 -1.84
CA PRO A 496 56.36 12.48 -2.80
C PRO A 496 55.86 11.74 -4.05
N LYS A 497 56.69 10.89 -4.65
CA LYS A 497 56.32 10.12 -5.85
C LYS A 497 55.17 9.15 -5.60
N ASP A 498 55.24 8.41 -4.50
CA ASP A 498 54.23 7.42 -4.12
C ASP A 498 52.94 8.13 -3.67
N ALA A 499 53.08 9.24 -2.92
CA ALA A 499 51.98 10.09 -2.49
C ALA A 499 51.18 10.66 -3.67
N ILE A 500 51.87 11.10 -4.73
CA ILE A 500 51.23 11.61 -5.95
C ILE A 500 50.53 10.48 -6.72
N THR A 501 51.13 9.28 -6.75
CA THR A 501 50.53 8.11 -7.41
C THR A 501 49.24 7.68 -6.69
N MET A 502 49.27 7.59 -5.36
CA MET A 502 48.10 7.28 -4.54
C MET A 502 47.03 8.39 -4.66
N ALA A 503 47.42 9.66 -4.63
CA ALA A 503 46.50 10.77 -4.80
C ALA A 503 45.83 10.76 -6.18
N ALA A 504 46.57 10.46 -7.25
CA ALA A 504 46.02 10.31 -8.59
C ALA A 504 45.09 9.10 -8.70
N SER A 505 45.43 7.97 -8.07
CA SER A 505 44.58 6.78 -7.99
C SER A 505 43.25 7.07 -7.30
N ALA A 506 43.29 7.72 -6.13
CA ALA A 506 42.10 8.10 -5.37
C ALA A 506 41.22 9.10 -6.14
N VAL A 507 41.81 10.13 -6.77
CA VAL A 507 41.04 11.07 -7.62
C VAL A 507 40.40 10.36 -8.81
N LYS A 508 41.10 9.39 -9.42
CA LYS A 508 40.57 8.57 -10.52
C LYS A 508 39.44 7.64 -10.06
N ALA A 509 39.55 7.06 -8.87
CA ALA A 509 38.49 6.22 -8.30
C ALA A 509 37.21 7.04 -8.04
N ASN A 510 37.37 8.33 -7.75
CA ASN A 510 36.28 9.26 -7.40
C ASN A 510 35.78 10.12 -8.57
N THR A 511 36.17 9.84 -9.81
CA THR A 511 35.75 10.60 -11.00
C THR A 511 35.33 9.68 -12.14
N GLN A 512 34.45 10.17 -13.02
CA GLN A 512 34.11 9.52 -14.29
C GLN A 512 34.82 10.19 -15.44
N SER A 513 35.03 9.50 -16.56
CA SER A 513 35.61 10.10 -17.77
C SER A 513 34.64 10.00 -18.94
N HIS A 514 34.47 11.08 -19.70
CA HIS A 514 33.73 11.09 -20.96
C HIS A 514 34.44 12.00 -21.97
N ASN A 515 34.77 11.48 -23.16
CA ASN A 515 35.44 12.19 -24.26
C ASN A 515 36.55 13.15 -23.78
N GLY A 516 37.51 12.62 -23.02
CA GLY A 516 38.68 13.37 -22.51
C GLY A 516 38.41 14.28 -21.31
N THR A 517 37.17 14.37 -20.79
CA THR A 517 36.85 15.20 -19.63
C THR A 517 36.65 14.33 -18.38
N LEU A 518 37.28 14.72 -17.25
CA LEU A 518 37.02 14.10 -15.95
C LEU A 518 35.83 14.79 -15.27
N LEU A 519 34.79 14.02 -14.99
CA LEU A 519 33.55 14.45 -14.39
C LEU A 519 33.59 14.16 -12.89
N ASP A 520 33.53 15.24 -12.13
CA ASP A 520 33.19 15.15 -10.72
C ASP A 520 31.67 15.14 -10.60
N LEU A 521 31.14 14.00 -10.18
CA LEU A 521 29.70 13.78 -10.07
C LEU A 521 29.17 14.11 -8.67
N ASN A 522 30.01 14.55 -7.74
CA ASN A 522 29.66 14.99 -6.38
C ASN A 522 28.52 14.20 -5.71
N GLY A 523 28.63 12.88 -5.71
CA GLY A 523 27.66 12.01 -5.04
C GLY A 523 26.39 11.69 -5.83
N LEU A 524 26.34 12.00 -7.13
CA LEU A 524 25.25 11.55 -7.99
C LEU A 524 25.39 10.06 -8.31
N ASP A 525 24.29 9.32 -8.18
CA ASP A 525 24.19 7.96 -8.70
C ASP A 525 24.08 8.01 -10.23
N VAL A 526 24.99 7.35 -10.94
CA VAL A 526 24.97 7.29 -12.41
C VAL A 526 24.97 5.83 -12.91
N PRO A 527 24.39 5.57 -14.10
CA PRO A 527 24.41 4.24 -14.73
C PRO A 527 25.81 3.61 -14.78
N ASP A 528 25.92 2.27 -14.74
CA ASP A 528 27.21 1.54 -14.82
C ASP A 528 28.05 1.91 -16.05
N GLN A 529 27.39 2.07 -17.19
CA GLN A 529 27.99 2.50 -18.45
C GLN A 529 27.68 3.97 -18.69
N PHE A 530 27.97 4.81 -17.70
CA PHE A 530 27.69 6.25 -17.78
C PHE A 530 28.26 6.90 -19.03
N PRO A 531 29.49 6.59 -19.51
CA PRO A 531 29.98 7.14 -20.77
C PRO A 531 29.09 6.77 -21.96
N ASP A 532 28.79 5.48 -22.15
CA ASP A 532 27.93 5.00 -23.25
C ASP A 532 26.50 5.58 -23.16
N ALA A 533 25.99 5.77 -21.95
CA ALA A 533 24.70 6.41 -21.69
C ALA A 533 24.70 7.90 -22.08
N VAL A 534 25.81 8.60 -21.85
CA VAL A 534 25.99 9.99 -22.27
C VAL A 534 26.12 10.07 -23.78
N ASP A 535 26.88 9.18 -24.43
CA ASP A 535 26.98 9.09 -25.89
C ASP A 535 25.59 8.95 -26.52
N GLU A 536 24.79 8.01 -26.01
CA GLU A 536 23.41 7.81 -26.48
C GLU A 536 22.54 9.05 -26.27
N ALA A 537 22.63 9.69 -25.10
CA ALA A 537 21.89 10.91 -24.82
C ALA A 537 22.32 12.09 -25.72
N LEU A 538 23.60 12.17 -26.10
CA LEU A 538 24.12 13.16 -27.04
C LEU A 538 23.62 12.89 -28.47
N VAL A 539 23.58 11.62 -28.91
CA VAL A 539 22.99 11.22 -30.19
C VAL A 539 21.52 11.63 -30.26
N GLN A 540 20.74 11.32 -29.24
CA GLN A 540 19.33 11.70 -29.16
C GLN A 540 19.14 13.22 -29.12
N PHE A 541 19.99 13.94 -28.38
CA PHE A 541 19.98 15.40 -28.34
C PHE A 541 20.22 16.01 -29.73
N MET A 542 21.22 15.51 -30.46
CA MET A 542 21.57 16.00 -31.79
C MET A 542 20.46 15.70 -32.81
N ALA A 543 19.86 14.51 -32.76
CA ALA A 543 18.70 14.16 -33.58
C ALA A 543 17.49 15.07 -33.31
N ALA A 544 17.28 15.47 -32.06
CA ALA A 544 16.21 16.39 -31.68
C ALA A 544 16.52 17.87 -31.98
N ASN A 545 17.78 18.23 -32.26
CA ASN A 545 18.24 19.60 -32.48
C ASN A 545 19.14 19.69 -33.73
N PRO A 546 18.60 19.46 -34.94
CA PRO A 546 19.41 19.37 -36.16
C PRO A 546 20.13 20.68 -36.52
N LYS A 547 19.63 21.85 -36.11
CA LYS A 547 20.30 23.14 -36.39
C LYS A 547 21.57 23.33 -35.56
N VAL A 548 21.78 22.51 -34.53
CA VAL A 548 23.02 22.49 -33.78
C VAL A 548 24.16 22.01 -34.68
N ILE A 549 23.99 20.88 -35.35
CA ILE A 549 24.98 20.32 -36.31
C ILE A 549 25.29 21.34 -37.40
N GLU A 550 24.27 21.95 -37.99
CA GLU A 550 24.44 22.94 -39.07
C GLU A 550 25.24 24.18 -38.63
N ARG A 551 25.11 24.62 -37.37
CA ARG A 551 25.80 25.82 -36.85
C ARG A 551 27.19 25.54 -36.30
N SER A 552 27.38 24.38 -35.65
CA SER A 552 28.64 24.06 -34.96
C SER A 552 29.58 23.24 -35.83
N GLY A 553 29.06 22.46 -36.78
CA GLY A 553 29.84 21.47 -37.54
C GLY A 553 30.40 20.33 -36.69
N LEU A 554 29.84 20.11 -35.49
CA LEU A 554 30.29 19.09 -34.54
C LEU A 554 29.39 17.86 -34.63
N ASP A 555 30.00 16.67 -34.55
CA ASP A 555 29.30 15.40 -34.40
C ASP A 555 29.16 15.01 -32.91
N PRO A 556 28.29 14.05 -32.54
CA PRO A 556 28.17 13.58 -31.15
C PRO A 556 29.52 13.20 -30.51
N GLU A 557 30.45 12.63 -31.28
CA GLU A 557 31.80 12.23 -30.85
C GLU A 557 32.75 13.42 -30.55
N ASP A 558 32.38 14.64 -30.98
CA ASP A 558 33.10 15.87 -30.68
C ASP A 558 32.58 16.58 -29.44
N LEU A 559 31.51 16.05 -28.85
CA LEU A 559 30.85 16.63 -27.69
C LEU A 559 31.24 15.89 -26.41
N THR A 560 31.26 16.64 -25.33
CA THR A 560 31.34 16.10 -23.98
C THR A 560 30.43 16.90 -23.05
N ILE A 561 30.35 16.48 -21.80
CA ILE A 561 29.49 17.08 -20.80
C ILE A 561 30.31 17.64 -19.66
N VAL A 562 29.84 18.72 -19.03
CA VAL A 562 30.45 19.28 -17.82
C VAL A 562 29.34 19.60 -16.82
N PRO A 563 29.51 19.31 -15.52
CA PRO A 563 28.53 19.67 -14.50
C PRO A 563 28.16 21.16 -14.55
N LEU A 564 26.87 21.46 -14.53
CA LEU A 564 26.37 22.84 -14.51
C LEU A 564 26.44 23.38 -13.07
N GLY A 565 27.28 24.39 -12.78
CA GLY A 565 27.19 25.18 -11.54
C GLY A 565 28.05 24.76 -10.34
N GLY A 566 29.11 23.96 -10.50
CA GLY A 566 29.95 23.53 -9.36
C GLY A 566 29.22 22.51 -8.45
N ASP A 567 29.44 22.59 -7.14
CA ASP A 567 29.11 21.56 -6.12
C ASP A 567 27.63 21.08 -6.09
N VAL A 568 26.68 21.67 -6.82
CA VAL A 568 25.26 21.29 -6.75
C VAL A 568 24.58 21.31 -8.11
N SER A 569 25.11 20.58 -9.10
CA SER A 569 24.49 20.49 -10.42
C SER A 569 23.12 19.79 -10.42
N GLY A 570 22.79 19.03 -9.36
CA GLY A 570 21.55 18.24 -9.27
C GLY A 570 21.39 17.23 -10.40
N GLY A 571 22.49 16.79 -11.02
CA GLY A 571 22.45 15.91 -12.19
C GLY A 571 22.21 16.64 -13.51
N ARG A 572 22.54 17.92 -13.62
CA ARG A 572 22.46 18.69 -14.87
C ARG A 572 23.86 18.94 -15.43
N PHE A 573 24.02 18.70 -16.71
CA PHE A 573 25.30 18.82 -17.40
C PHE A 573 25.15 19.70 -18.63
N LYS A 574 25.98 20.73 -18.77
CA LYS A 574 26.07 21.48 -20.02
C LYS A 574 26.79 20.64 -21.07
N ILE A 575 26.30 20.70 -22.31
CA ILE A 575 26.98 20.11 -23.47
C ILE A 575 28.04 21.10 -23.95
N VAL A 576 29.25 20.62 -24.17
CA VAL A 576 30.40 21.42 -24.63
C VAL A 576 31.17 20.66 -25.70
N SER A 577 32.01 21.34 -26.46
CA SER A 577 32.99 20.68 -27.32
C SER A 577 34.11 20.06 -26.46
N LYS A 578 34.59 18.87 -26.84
CA LYS A 578 35.73 18.21 -26.18
C LYS A 578 37.02 19.03 -26.24
N ASP A 579 37.15 19.89 -27.26
CA ASP A 579 38.32 20.76 -27.47
C ASP A 579 38.21 22.09 -26.69
N ASN A 580 37.00 22.47 -26.25
CA ASN A 580 36.78 23.70 -25.51
C ASN A 580 35.62 23.58 -24.50
N VAL A 581 35.94 23.01 -23.33
CA VAL A 581 34.99 22.80 -22.22
C VAL A 581 34.49 24.09 -21.55
N ALA A 582 35.10 25.23 -21.84
CA ALA A 582 34.71 26.52 -21.26
C ALA A 582 33.40 27.03 -21.87
N VAL A 583 33.17 26.78 -23.15
CA VAL A 583 32.06 27.36 -23.92
C VAL A 583 30.91 26.35 -24.05
N PRO A 584 29.69 26.66 -23.54
CA PRO A 584 28.54 25.81 -23.74
C PRO A 584 28.06 25.83 -25.20
N LEU A 585 27.55 24.70 -25.65
CA LEU A 585 26.76 24.59 -26.87
C LEU A 585 25.35 25.17 -26.63
N TYR A 586 24.70 25.66 -27.69
CA TYR A 586 23.33 26.18 -27.64
C TYR A 586 22.39 25.31 -28.48
N ASN A 587 21.21 25.01 -27.95
CA ASN A 587 20.17 24.22 -28.61
C ASN A 587 19.50 24.99 -29.77
N ASP A 588 18.51 24.39 -30.44
CA ASP A 588 17.78 25.01 -31.55
C ASP A 588 17.04 26.31 -31.17
N ARG A 589 16.74 26.50 -29.88
CA ARG A 589 16.11 27.69 -29.30
C ARG A 589 17.12 28.75 -28.84
N GLN A 590 18.42 28.53 -29.07
CA GLN A 590 19.52 29.37 -28.58
C GLN A 590 19.63 29.44 -27.05
N GLU A 591 19.12 28.43 -26.34
CA GLU A 591 19.34 28.25 -24.91
C GLU A 591 20.56 27.34 -24.71
N VAL A 592 21.23 27.45 -23.56
CA VAL A 592 22.34 26.56 -23.21
C VAL A 592 21.86 25.11 -23.26
N ALA A 593 22.56 24.29 -24.06
CA ALA A 593 22.25 22.88 -24.21
C ALA A 593 22.61 22.13 -22.93
N VAL A 594 21.63 21.46 -22.33
CA VAL A 594 21.78 20.76 -21.05
C VAL A 594 21.22 19.35 -21.18
N LEU A 595 22.02 18.37 -20.76
CA LEU A 595 21.55 17.02 -20.46
C LEU A 595 21.23 16.91 -18.97
N THR A 596 20.19 16.15 -18.65
CA THR A 596 19.84 15.81 -17.27
C THR A 596 20.11 14.33 -17.04
N LEU A 597 20.47 13.96 -15.82
CA LEU A 597 20.71 12.58 -15.42
C LEU A 597 19.48 11.68 -15.68
N PRO A 598 18.23 12.10 -15.42
CA PRO A 598 17.05 11.35 -15.86
C PRO A 598 17.00 11.14 -17.38
N GLY A 599 17.36 12.16 -18.17
CA GLY A 599 17.45 12.04 -19.63
C GLY A 599 18.50 11.03 -20.08
N ILE A 600 19.68 11.06 -19.44
CA ILE A 600 20.78 10.11 -19.72
C ILE A 600 20.36 8.66 -19.37
N ARG A 601 19.72 8.46 -18.22
CA ARG A 601 19.19 7.13 -17.81
C ARG A 601 18.14 6.62 -18.78
N LYS A 602 17.22 7.49 -19.19
CA LYS A 602 16.17 7.15 -20.15
C LYS A 602 16.77 6.69 -21.49
N ALA A 603 17.67 7.49 -22.06
CA ALA A 603 18.32 7.19 -23.34
C ALA A 603 19.00 5.82 -23.30
N TRP A 604 19.72 5.54 -22.21
CA TRP A 604 20.38 4.27 -21.98
C TRP A 604 19.43 3.08 -21.85
N ASN A 605 18.34 3.25 -21.10
CA ASN A 605 17.35 2.18 -20.90
C ASN A 605 16.59 1.88 -22.20
N GLU A 606 16.29 2.90 -23.02
CA GLU A 606 15.68 2.72 -24.33
C GLU A 606 16.60 1.90 -25.25
N ARG A 607 17.89 2.25 -25.32
CA ARG A 607 18.88 1.47 -26.07
C ARG A 607 18.97 0.03 -25.58
N LYS A 608 19.06 -0.20 -24.27
CA LYS A 608 19.09 -1.56 -23.71
C LYS A 608 17.84 -2.36 -24.06
N GLN A 609 16.66 -1.74 -23.98
CA GLN A 609 15.42 -2.41 -24.37
C GLN A 609 15.41 -2.77 -25.86
N GLU A 610 15.97 -1.93 -26.74
CA GLU A 610 16.12 -2.24 -28.15
C GLU A 610 17.12 -3.38 -28.39
N GLU A 611 18.27 -3.37 -27.71
CA GLU A 611 19.25 -4.47 -27.76
C GLU A 611 18.64 -5.79 -27.25
N ASP A 612 17.94 -5.76 -26.11
CA ASP A 612 17.27 -6.93 -25.53
C ASP A 612 16.14 -7.45 -26.44
N ARG A 613 15.35 -6.55 -27.05
CA ARG A 613 14.35 -6.95 -28.06
C ARG A 613 15.01 -7.54 -29.30
N GLY A 614 16.14 -6.99 -29.74
CA GLY A 614 16.93 -7.52 -30.85
C GLY A 614 17.44 -8.93 -30.55
N ASN A 615 18.04 -9.12 -29.38
CA ASN A 615 18.54 -10.42 -28.90
C ASN A 615 17.41 -11.43 -28.74
N LEU A 616 16.29 -11.06 -28.12
CA LEU A 616 15.12 -11.94 -27.98
C LEU A 616 14.55 -12.33 -29.35
N ARG A 617 14.44 -11.37 -30.28
CA ARG A 617 13.99 -11.66 -31.65
C ARG A 617 14.92 -12.62 -32.35
N GLN A 618 16.24 -12.51 -32.15
CA GLN A 618 17.24 -13.42 -32.70
C GLN A 618 17.14 -14.81 -32.06
N ASP A 619 17.02 -14.91 -30.73
CA ASP A 619 16.84 -16.20 -30.05
C ASP A 619 15.55 -16.90 -30.48
N VAL A 620 14.45 -16.16 -30.59
CA VAL A 620 13.17 -16.67 -31.08
C VAL A 620 13.26 -17.05 -32.55
N PHE A 621 14.01 -16.29 -33.36
CA PHE A 621 14.29 -16.62 -34.75
C PHE A 621 15.01 -17.96 -34.88
N ASP A 622 16.13 -18.10 -34.17
CA ASP A 622 17.00 -19.28 -34.22
C ASP A 622 16.26 -20.51 -33.72
N HIS A 623 15.51 -20.39 -32.63
CA HIS A 623 14.68 -21.47 -32.11
C HIS A 623 13.54 -21.84 -33.09
N SER A 624 12.93 -20.86 -33.76
CA SER A 624 11.89 -21.11 -34.76
C SER A 624 12.42 -21.82 -36.01
N ALA A 625 13.60 -21.43 -36.48
CA ALA A 625 14.30 -22.10 -37.58
C ALA A 625 14.64 -23.55 -37.19
N GLU A 626 15.18 -23.76 -35.98
CA GLU A 626 15.54 -25.09 -35.46
C GLU A 626 14.32 -26.00 -35.30
N GLN A 627 13.21 -25.52 -34.71
CA GLN A 627 11.97 -26.30 -34.58
C GLN A 627 11.40 -26.75 -35.94
N LYS A 628 11.54 -25.92 -36.98
CA LYS A 628 11.13 -26.29 -38.35
C LYS A 628 12.20 -27.10 -39.09
N GLY A 629 13.35 -27.35 -38.48
CA GLY A 629 14.49 -28.06 -39.07
C GLY A 629 15.09 -27.32 -40.26
N LEU A 630 14.93 -26.00 -40.35
CA LEU A 630 15.47 -25.19 -41.45
C LEU A 630 16.95 -24.94 -41.23
N VAL A 631 17.71 -24.94 -42.32
CA VAL A 631 19.13 -24.59 -42.32
C VAL A 631 19.39 -23.45 -43.29
N PHE A 632 20.28 -22.54 -42.92
CA PHE A 632 20.71 -21.47 -43.81
C PHE A 632 21.71 -22.02 -44.83
N ALA A 633 21.41 -21.83 -46.11
CA ALA A 633 22.13 -22.45 -47.22
C ALA A 633 22.44 -21.43 -48.34
N VAL A 634 23.53 -21.68 -49.07
CA VAL A 634 23.99 -20.82 -50.18
C VAL A 634 23.94 -21.59 -51.50
N ASP A 635 23.06 -21.16 -52.41
CA ASP A 635 22.83 -21.84 -53.70
C ASP A 635 23.96 -21.58 -54.72
N THR A 636 23.91 -22.20 -55.91
CA THR A 636 24.98 -22.10 -56.92
C THR A 636 25.18 -20.70 -57.50
N ASP A 637 24.17 -19.85 -57.45
CA ASP A 637 24.23 -18.44 -57.88
C ASP A 637 24.67 -17.50 -56.74
N GLY A 638 25.06 -18.04 -55.58
CA GLY A 638 25.42 -17.26 -54.39
C GLY A 638 24.23 -16.73 -53.60
N SER A 639 22.99 -17.02 -54.01
CA SER A 639 21.80 -16.63 -53.25
C SER A 639 21.74 -17.39 -51.93
N LYS A 640 21.40 -16.68 -50.85
CA LYS A 640 21.27 -17.23 -49.50
C LYS A 640 19.80 -17.45 -49.17
N ALA A 641 19.45 -18.61 -48.64
CA ALA A 641 18.07 -18.91 -48.28
C ALA A 641 17.96 -19.93 -47.14
N TRP A 642 16.82 -19.93 -46.45
CA TRP A 642 16.47 -20.95 -45.47
C TRP A 642 15.84 -22.15 -46.16
N VAL A 643 16.34 -23.35 -45.88
CA VAL A 643 15.98 -24.56 -46.61
C VAL A 643 15.65 -25.67 -45.63
N ASP A 644 14.55 -26.38 -45.87
CA ASP A 644 14.32 -27.67 -45.22
C ASP A 644 15.23 -28.72 -45.86
N PRO A 645 16.22 -29.30 -45.15
CA PRO A 645 17.19 -30.22 -45.73
C PRO A 645 16.59 -31.55 -46.16
N LYS A 646 15.40 -31.93 -45.66
CA LYS A 646 14.71 -33.17 -46.02
C LYS A 646 13.94 -33.03 -47.33
N THR A 647 13.27 -31.89 -47.53
CA THR A 647 12.40 -31.63 -48.69
C THR A 647 13.04 -30.74 -49.76
N LYS A 648 14.14 -30.06 -49.42
CA LYS A 648 14.80 -29.01 -50.20
C LYS A 648 13.92 -27.79 -50.48
N GLU A 649 12.80 -27.64 -49.78
CA GLU A 649 11.91 -26.51 -49.98
C GLU A 649 12.54 -25.23 -49.40
N VAL A 650 12.50 -24.15 -50.18
CA VAL A 650 13.04 -22.86 -49.78
C VAL A 650 11.96 -22.07 -49.05
N TYR A 651 12.33 -21.52 -47.90
CA TYR A 651 11.48 -20.70 -47.06
C TYR A 651 11.96 -19.26 -47.04
N SER A 652 11.00 -18.34 -47.05
CA SER A 652 11.20 -16.93 -46.70
C SER A 652 10.59 -16.68 -45.32
N PHE A 653 11.16 -15.78 -44.54
CA PHE A 653 10.55 -15.31 -43.30
C PHE A 653 10.14 -13.84 -43.43
N GLN A 654 9.14 -13.46 -42.64
CA GLN A 654 8.73 -12.08 -42.45
C GLN A 654 8.55 -11.83 -40.95
N TYR A 655 8.96 -10.65 -40.49
CA TYR A 655 8.53 -10.08 -39.23
C TYR A 655 7.46 -9.03 -39.52
N THR A 656 6.37 -9.03 -38.78
CA THR A 656 5.51 -7.85 -38.70
C THR A 656 5.89 -7.07 -37.44
N GLU A 657 5.60 -5.77 -37.39
CA GLU A 657 5.87 -4.94 -36.19
C GLU A 657 5.19 -5.47 -34.91
N LYS A 658 4.18 -6.35 -35.06
CA LYS A 658 3.37 -6.91 -33.97
C LYS A 658 3.71 -8.37 -33.61
N ASP A 659 4.51 -9.05 -34.42
CA ASP A 659 4.80 -10.48 -34.21
C ASP A 659 6.16 -10.69 -33.54
N ASP A 660 6.15 -11.35 -32.38
CA ASP A 660 7.38 -11.74 -31.66
C ASP A 660 8.09 -12.94 -32.32
N ARG A 661 7.47 -13.59 -33.31
CA ARG A 661 8.00 -14.79 -33.99
C ARG A 661 8.03 -14.61 -35.52
N PRO A 662 9.07 -15.12 -36.21
CA PRO A 662 9.11 -15.06 -37.66
C PRO A 662 8.01 -15.93 -38.29
N ILE A 663 7.29 -15.37 -39.27
CA ILE A 663 6.33 -16.14 -40.07
C ILE A 663 7.08 -16.75 -41.25
N TRP A 664 7.26 -18.07 -41.20
CA TRP A 664 7.87 -18.83 -42.28
C TRP A 664 6.87 -19.15 -43.38
N LYS A 665 7.14 -18.69 -44.60
CA LYS A 665 6.36 -18.98 -45.80
C LYS A 665 7.17 -19.83 -46.76
N LYS A 666 6.54 -20.88 -47.27
CA LYS A 666 7.06 -21.67 -48.39
C LYS A 666 7.08 -20.78 -49.62
N THR A 667 8.22 -20.73 -50.31
CA THR A 667 8.35 -19.95 -51.55
C THR A 667 7.88 -20.72 -52.78
N GLY A 668 7.58 -22.02 -52.64
CA GLY A 668 7.32 -22.93 -53.75
C GLY A 668 8.56 -23.29 -54.58
N LYS A 669 9.72 -22.69 -54.28
CA LYS A 669 11.01 -23.00 -54.92
C LYS A 669 11.73 -24.11 -54.15
N ARG A 670 12.56 -24.86 -54.88
CA ARG A 670 13.45 -25.88 -54.30
C ARG A 670 14.90 -25.46 -54.44
N TYR A 671 15.69 -25.76 -53.42
CA TYR A 671 17.12 -25.56 -53.39
C TYR A 671 17.78 -26.40 -54.49
N ARG A 672 18.56 -25.76 -55.36
CA ARG A 672 19.00 -26.37 -56.64
C ARG A 672 20.11 -27.39 -56.47
N ARG A 673 20.94 -27.28 -55.43
CA ARG A 673 22.03 -28.23 -55.20
C ARG A 673 21.54 -29.62 -54.79
N ALA A 674 22.31 -30.63 -55.18
CA ALA A 674 22.10 -32.01 -54.79
C ALA A 674 22.19 -32.22 -53.26
N ILE A 675 23.01 -31.41 -52.58
CA ILE A 675 23.27 -31.45 -51.14
C ILE A 675 23.10 -30.03 -50.57
N VAL A 676 22.47 -29.90 -49.40
CA VAL A 676 22.34 -28.60 -48.75
C VAL A 676 23.68 -28.22 -48.12
N THR A 677 24.26 -27.09 -48.56
CA THR A 677 25.56 -26.59 -48.09
C THR A 677 25.31 -25.41 -47.15
N LYS A 678 25.78 -25.51 -45.90
CA LYS A 678 25.72 -24.42 -44.92
C LYS A 678 26.77 -23.35 -45.26
N GLU A 679 26.56 -22.13 -44.76
CA GLU A 679 27.45 -20.98 -44.99
C GLU A 679 28.91 -21.23 -44.57
N GLY A 680 29.15 -22.09 -43.56
CA GLY A 680 30.48 -22.53 -43.13
C GLY A 680 31.07 -23.75 -43.88
N GLY A 681 30.50 -24.15 -45.02
CA GLY A 681 31.02 -25.25 -45.85
C GLY A 681 30.59 -26.67 -45.46
N GLY A 682 29.90 -26.86 -44.33
CA GLY A 682 29.28 -28.14 -43.95
C GLY A 682 28.09 -28.52 -44.84
N PHE A 683 27.70 -29.80 -44.87
CA PHE A 683 26.60 -30.25 -45.72
C PHE A 683 25.62 -31.21 -45.02
N VAL A 684 24.35 -31.21 -45.45
CA VAL A 684 23.29 -32.10 -44.91
C VAL A 684 22.77 -33.01 -46.03
N LEU A 685 22.85 -34.34 -45.83
CA LEU A 685 22.31 -35.37 -46.71
C LEU A 685 21.02 -35.95 -46.13
N ARG A 686 20.12 -36.43 -47.00
CA ARG A 686 18.83 -37.03 -46.64
C ARG A 686 19.04 -38.14 -45.59
N GLY A 687 18.68 -37.86 -44.34
CA GLY A 687 18.73 -38.83 -43.24
C GLY A 687 20.09 -39.10 -42.59
N PHE A 688 21.15 -38.33 -42.88
CA PHE A 688 22.45 -38.46 -42.22
C PHE A 688 23.08 -37.07 -41.99
N GLU A 689 23.25 -36.67 -40.73
CA GLU A 689 24.18 -35.61 -40.35
C GLU A 689 25.62 -36.14 -40.52
N GLY A 690 26.14 -36.04 -41.74
CA GLY A 690 27.53 -36.33 -42.04
C GLY A 690 28.43 -35.21 -41.54
N GLY A 691 28.98 -35.36 -40.33
CA GLY A 691 30.09 -34.53 -39.84
C GLY A 691 29.97 -34.12 -38.37
N LYS A 692 30.43 -34.99 -37.46
CA LYS A 692 30.71 -34.63 -36.07
C LYS A 692 31.76 -33.50 -36.04
N PHE A 693 31.38 -32.32 -35.58
CA PHE A 693 32.21 -31.45 -34.73
C PHE A 693 31.39 -30.25 -34.24
N TRP A 694 30.77 -30.38 -33.06
CA TRP A 694 30.42 -29.23 -32.22
C TRP A 694 30.62 -29.63 -30.77
N GLY A 695 31.84 -29.36 -30.29
CA GLY A 695 32.02 -29.04 -28.88
C GLY A 695 31.37 -27.68 -28.63
N ARG A 696 30.71 -27.56 -27.48
CA ARG A 696 30.12 -26.32 -26.94
C ARG A 696 31.02 -25.11 -27.24
N LEU A 697 30.48 -24.12 -27.96
CA LEU A 697 31.09 -22.80 -28.14
C LEU A 697 31.38 -22.20 -26.76
N ARG A 698 32.67 -21.95 -26.47
CA ARG A 698 33.11 -21.17 -25.31
C ARG A 698 33.25 -19.72 -25.76
N GLY A 699 33.14 -18.76 -24.83
CA GLY A 699 33.22 -17.31 -25.11
C GLY A 699 34.46 -16.82 -25.87
N SER A 700 35.48 -17.66 -26.06
CA SER A 700 36.63 -17.40 -26.94
C SER A 700 36.25 -17.33 -28.43
N ASP A 701 35.23 -18.07 -28.86
CA ASP A 701 34.86 -18.19 -30.28
C ASP A 701 34.04 -16.98 -30.76
N LEU A 702 33.28 -16.35 -29.86
CA LEU A 702 32.61 -15.07 -30.08
C LEU A 702 33.61 -13.90 -30.24
N LYS A 703 34.74 -13.95 -29.53
CA LYS A 703 35.80 -12.94 -29.67
C LYS A 703 36.50 -13.04 -31.02
N LYS A 704 36.75 -14.28 -31.48
CA LYS A 704 37.28 -14.54 -32.82
C LYS A 704 36.29 -14.11 -33.91
N TYR A 705 35.01 -14.43 -33.76
CA TYR A 705 33.97 -14.00 -34.70
C TYR A 705 33.84 -12.46 -34.79
N ARG A 706 33.94 -11.74 -33.67
CA ARG A 706 33.98 -10.26 -33.67
C ARG A 706 35.23 -9.69 -34.33
N GLN A 707 36.38 -10.37 -34.22
CA GLN A 707 37.61 -9.99 -34.93
C GLN A 707 37.48 -10.24 -36.43
N ASP A 708 36.97 -11.41 -36.82
CA ASP A 708 36.75 -11.78 -38.23
C ASP A 708 35.74 -10.83 -38.89
N MET A 709 34.69 -10.39 -38.18
CA MET A 709 33.73 -9.38 -38.66
C MET A 709 34.37 -7.99 -38.83
N LYS A 710 35.26 -7.57 -37.93
CA LYS A 710 36.00 -6.30 -38.05
C LYS A 710 37.01 -6.31 -39.20
N GLU A 711 37.63 -7.45 -39.49
CA GLU A 711 38.49 -7.62 -40.67
C GLU A 711 37.65 -7.62 -41.95
N TRP A 712 36.49 -8.28 -41.94
CA TRP A 712 35.57 -8.28 -43.07
C TRP A 712 35.00 -6.88 -43.39
N GLU A 713 34.63 -6.07 -42.39
CA GLU A 713 34.23 -4.67 -42.58
C GLU A 713 35.35 -3.84 -43.22
N LYS A 714 36.60 -3.99 -42.75
CA LYS A 714 37.75 -3.29 -43.35
C LYS A 714 37.99 -3.70 -44.80
N GLU A 715 37.83 -4.98 -45.13
CA GLU A 715 37.95 -5.46 -46.51
C GLU A 715 36.80 -4.95 -47.39
N HIS A 716 35.58 -4.90 -46.85
CA HIS A 716 34.41 -4.37 -47.54
C HIS A 716 34.52 -2.87 -47.79
N ASP A 717 34.99 -2.09 -46.81
CA ASP A 717 35.23 -0.65 -46.95
C ASP A 717 36.36 -0.36 -47.94
N LYS A 718 37.41 -1.18 -47.95
CA LYS A 718 38.47 -1.09 -48.96
C LYS A 718 37.94 -1.40 -50.37
N ALA A 719 37.11 -2.43 -50.52
CA ALA A 719 36.45 -2.75 -51.79
C ALA A 719 35.46 -1.67 -52.23
N ALA A 720 34.74 -1.04 -51.29
CA ALA A 720 33.85 0.09 -51.56
C ALA A 720 34.64 1.33 -51.97
N ALA A 721 35.79 1.62 -51.35
CA ALA A 721 36.68 2.70 -51.72
C ALA A 721 37.30 2.49 -53.11
N GLU A 722 37.69 1.26 -53.46
CA GLU A 722 38.17 0.93 -54.80
C GLU A 722 37.06 1.03 -55.86
N ARG A 723 35.82 0.61 -55.54
CA ARG A 723 34.67 0.84 -56.42
C ARG A 723 34.36 2.32 -56.60
N ARG A 724 34.45 3.14 -55.56
CA ARG A 724 34.29 4.61 -55.66
C ARG A 724 35.38 5.23 -56.53
N LYS A 725 36.63 4.77 -56.43
CA LYS A 725 37.72 5.20 -57.33
C LYS A 725 37.49 4.77 -58.78
N PHE A 726 37.01 3.55 -59.01
CA PHE A 726 36.69 3.04 -60.34
C PHE A 726 35.52 3.78 -60.99
N TRP A 727 34.43 4.01 -60.26
CA TRP A 727 33.30 4.78 -60.78
C TRP A 727 33.63 6.27 -60.93
N GLY A 728 34.39 6.86 -59.98
CA GLY A 728 34.88 8.23 -60.08
C GLY A 728 35.84 8.48 -61.23
N SER A 729 36.52 7.45 -61.77
CA SER A 729 37.35 7.57 -62.98
C SER A 729 36.56 7.35 -64.27
N LEU A 730 35.41 6.67 -64.21
CA LEU A 730 34.52 6.42 -65.36
C LEU A 730 33.48 7.52 -65.59
N LEU A 731 32.91 8.10 -64.53
CA LEU A 731 31.85 9.11 -64.62
C LEU A 731 32.24 10.37 -65.41
N PRO A 732 33.47 10.91 -65.32
CA PRO A 732 33.89 12.05 -66.15
C PRO A 732 34.05 11.73 -67.65
N SER A 733 34.02 10.45 -68.03
CA SER A 733 34.24 9.98 -69.40
C SER A 733 32.96 9.61 -70.16
N ILE A 734 31.80 9.59 -69.48
CA ILE A 734 30.51 9.29 -70.09
C ILE A 734 29.83 10.61 -70.48
N LYS A 735 29.91 10.98 -71.75
CA LYS A 735 29.14 12.08 -72.33
C LYS A 735 27.80 11.58 -72.85
N VAL A 736 26.71 12.17 -72.38
CA VAL A 736 25.39 12.08 -73.03
C VAL A 736 25.07 13.45 -73.61
N GLY A 737 25.38 13.65 -74.89
CA GLY A 737 25.35 14.99 -75.51
C GLY A 737 26.48 15.89 -74.99
N ASP A 738 26.16 17.14 -74.67
CA ASP A 738 27.12 18.14 -74.18
C ASP A 738 27.28 18.17 -72.66
N THR A 739 26.64 17.25 -71.94
CA THR A 739 26.62 17.23 -70.46
C THR A 739 27.43 16.05 -69.91
N VAL A 740 28.30 16.34 -68.94
CA VAL A 740 29.02 15.34 -68.14
C VAL A 740 28.13 14.98 -66.93
N LEU A 741 27.81 13.70 -66.77
CA LEU A 741 27.03 13.20 -65.63
C LEU A 741 27.93 13.16 -64.38
N ASN A 742 27.66 14.05 -63.42
CA ASN A 742 28.41 14.15 -62.16
C ASN A 742 27.57 13.88 -60.90
N ASP A 743 26.35 13.35 -61.04
CA ASP A 743 25.55 12.80 -59.93
C ASP A 743 25.20 11.34 -60.16
#